data_AF-A0A2S9XAA8-F1
#
_entry.id   AF-A0A2S9XAA8-F1
#
_cell.length_a   1.000
_cell.length_b   1.000
_cell.length_c   1.000
_cell.angle_alpha   90.00
_cell.angle_beta   90.00
_cell.angle_gamma   90.00
#
_symmetry.space_group_name_H-M   'P 1'
#
loop_
_entity.id
_entity.type
_entity.pdbx_description
1 polymer ?
#
loop_
_entity_poly.entity_id
_entity_poly.type
_entity_poly.pdbx_seq_one_letter_code
_entity_poly.pdbx_strand_id
1 'polypeptide(L)'
;MTQKPRNQQTNEGFDLVQHALSFQGKDKIAGLTEAQTRAYASAVMQKESAGKVNSDNKQGYYGQYQFGAEALVETGLVDREKYNAAIAAAKKQYGKAWRKQWYAKNTGLHAKFLEDASNWKTPGGLSSFLGDKALQDAKFVEYTNKQIQQGIKLKAINANDSAERIAAFAGAAHLKGVGGASALFKQHKETRDGNGTSTAEYAQRAQSAINRLAPQVEQAMQGGHAAAQPTTDAPATSAALPANTHDGIDTGTAHPARPAIQAGQQQAKTAMPKNPPSSATPSTASGAQGILSQRSRFDGYRYKLGGNSEQDAKGVKRIDCSHLVNQAVKGAGYAIPYQTTADMAHSQYYQEVDAKDVKPGDIALWQGKKNHTGIVEDYDAKTGKGSFFGAQSKKGASRAAMGKGAWWGQPQKFLRPKAEYLQAPSPAAGQKTPQPKPEESQPVSRKPSAAKSAAAASAQQPAASAAVQKLLRAEGSTRVYQMADGTTQTRSGGTVAWRNNNPGNMKFGYAGSHDKTDHSKRSKARALSDAQKRYQGVVDLDQWGNAIFADEAAGRAAKAQLLTQQHGDKTIEQMLPKYAVSDYSGKAHHPQYAKGIYQLAASRGLDLHGKKIKDLTHPEFEALLDGMKKVEGFKAGKVQIQATPNASPASPSSDEPHITPPAKATIAAQPAESAGPSAAAPKPAAPAKKTAASAATAASGHSAEAQLSALIAQLSAALAQLAQPIRVVVDVQNGNIVAAVNAANSQQQRRN
;
A
#
# COMPACT_ATOMS: atom_id res chain seq x y z
N MET A 1 -25.03 2.11 -37.34
CA MET A 1 -24.98 1.06 -36.28
C MET A 1 -24.82 1.73 -34.93
N THR A 2 -25.62 1.37 -33.93
CA THR A 2 -25.65 2.00 -32.60
C THR A 2 -24.56 1.46 -31.68
N GLN A 3 -23.45 2.19 -31.51
CA GLN A 3 -22.42 1.79 -30.56
C GLN A 3 -22.87 2.02 -29.10
N LYS A 4 -22.76 0.95 -28.30
CA LYS A 4 -23.09 0.90 -26.88
C LYS A 4 -22.07 1.72 -26.07
N PRO A 5 -22.49 2.57 -25.10
CA PRO A 5 -21.55 3.35 -24.30
C PRO A 5 -20.62 2.44 -23.48
N ARG A 6 -19.31 2.68 -23.56
CA ARG A 6 -18.24 1.93 -22.87
C ARG A 6 -17.40 2.86 -21.97
N ASN A 7 -16.52 2.26 -21.17
CA ASN A 7 -15.56 2.89 -20.26
C ASN A 7 -16.14 3.80 -19.15
N GLN A 8 -16.86 3.18 -18.21
CA GLN A 8 -16.65 3.40 -16.77
C GLN A 8 -16.56 2.03 -16.06
N GLN A 9 -15.58 1.21 -16.47
CA GLN A 9 -15.23 -0.02 -15.77
C GLN A 9 -14.27 0.29 -14.62
N THR A 10 -14.40 -0.43 -13.51
CA THR A 10 -13.50 -0.33 -12.35
C THR A 10 -12.12 -0.90 -12.65
N ASN A 11 -11.08 -0.37 -11.99
CA ASN A 11 -9.69 -0.85 -12.11
C ASN A 11 -9.45 -2.17 -11.34
N GLU A 12 -10.41 -3.09 -11.38
CA GLU A 12 -10.27 -4.44 -10.84
C GLU A 12 -9.37 -5.26 -11.78
N GLY A 13 -8.18 -5.64 -11.29
CA GLY A 13 -7.21 -6.44 -12.04
C GLY A 13 -6.04 -5.68 -12.69
N PHE A 14 -5.89 -4.37 -12.51
CA PHE A 14 -4.71 -3.66 -13.04
C PHE A 14 -3.47 -3.90 -12.16
N ASP A 15 -2.54 -4.74 -12.62
CA ASP A 15 -1.25 -4.99 -11.98
C ASP A 15 -0.20 -3.95 -12.46
N LEU A 16 0.25 -3.11 -11.52
CA LEU A 16 1.23 -2.05 -11.77
C LEU A 16 2.63 -2.58 -12.14
N VAL A 17 3.03 -3.75 -11.66
CA VAL A 17 4.34 -4.35 -11.95
C VAL A 17 4.29 -5.01 -13.33
N GLN A 18 3.25 -5.79 -13.64
CA GLN A 18 3.10 -6.43 -14.96
C GLN A 18 2.95 -5.40 -16.10
N HIS A 19 2.25 -4.28 -15.87
CA HIS A 19 2.19 -3.18 -16.86
C HIS A 19 3.50 -2.39 -17.00
N ALA A 20 4.43 -2.49 -16.04
CA ALA A 20 5.78 -1.94 -16.14
C ALA A 20 6.76 -2.91 -16.83
N LEU A 21 6.64 -4.22 -16.58
CA LEU A 21 7.42 -5.26 -17.26
C LEU A 21 7.06 -5.33 -18.75
N SER A 22 5.78 -5.26 -19.10
CA SER A 22 5.28 -5.24 -20.49
C SER A 22 5.47 -3.90 -21.24
N PHE A 23 6.22 -2.95 -20.67
CA PHE A 23 6.64 -1.73 -21.35
C PHE A 23 7.67 -2.02 -22.46
N GLN A 24 7.47 -1.45 -23.64
CA GLN A 24 8.20 -1.74 -24.88
C GLN A 24 9.04 -0.55 -25.40
N GLY A 25 9.07 0.58 -24.68
CA GLY A 25 9.92 1.72 -25.03
C GLY A 25 11.38 1.38 -24.81
N LYS A 26 12.22 1.60 -25.83
CA LYS A 26 13.66 1.29 -25.79
C LYS A 26 14.47 2.34 -25.03
N ASP A 27 14.02 3.59 -25.03
CA ASP A 27 14.67 4.70 -24.35
C ASP A 27 14.23 4.83 -22.89
N LYS A 28 15.09 5.40 -22.05
CA LYS A 28 14.77 5.82 -20.68
C LYS A 28 14.40 7.29 -20.58
N ILE A 29 13.66 7.64 -19.55
CA ILE A 29 13.37 9.04 -19.23
C ILE A 29 14.62 9.69 -18.61
N ALA A 30 14.96 10.90 -19.04
CA ALA A 30 16.11 11.64 -18.57
C ALA A 30 16.02 11.90 -17.05
N GLY A 31 17.05 11.48 -16.31
CA GLY A 31 17.06 11.54 -14.84
C GLY A 31 16.41 10.35 -14.13
N LEU A 32 15.89 9.35 -14.86
CA LEU A 32 15.34 8.11 -14.31
C LEU A 32 16.15 6.87 -14.74
N THR A 33 16.11 5.81 -13.93
CA THR A 33 16.53 4.45 -14.33
C THR A 33 15.50 3.82 -15.28
N GLU A 34 15.81 2.64 -15.83
CA GLU A 34 14.85 1.89 -16.64
C GLU A 34 13.64 1.44 -15.81
N ALA A 35 13.85 0.80 -14.65
CA ALA A 35 12.77 0.40 -13.75
C ALA A 35 11.92 1.59 -13.29
N GLN A 36 12.53 2.76 -13.05
CA GLN A 36 11.82 4.01 -12.76
C GLN A 36 11.01 4.54 -13.95
N THR A 37 11.55 4.45 -15.17
CA THR A 37 10.84 4.81 -16.42
C THR A 37 9.61 3.91 -16.60
N ARG A 38 9.79 2.59 -16.51
CA ARG A 38 8.74 1.57 -16.59
C ARG A 38 7.66 1.76 -15.52
N ALA A 39 8.06 2.02 -14.28
CA ALA A 39 7.14 2.27 -13.17
C ALA A 39 6.31 3.56 -13.38
N TYR A 40 6.94 4.67 -13.79
CA TYR A 40 6.22 5.90 -14.10
C TYR A 40 5.24 5.73 -15.26
N ALA A 41 5.66 5.06 -16.34
CA ALA A 41 4.79 4.71 -17.47
C ALA A 41 3.56 3.90 -17.02
N SER A 42 3.75 2.83 -16.25
CA SER A 42 2.66 2.03 -15.68
C SER A 42 1.71 2.83 -14.79
N ALA A 43 2.24 3.73 -13.95
CA ALA A 43 1.45 4.59 -13.09
C ALA A 43 0.61 5.62 -13.86
N VAL A 44 1.05 6.07 -15.04
CA VAL A 44 0.24 6.88 -15.97
C VAL A 44 -0.80 6.01 -16.67
N MET A 45 -0.42 4.86 -17.25
CA MET A 45 -1.35 3.93 -17.92
C MET A 45 -2.53 3.53 -17.02
N GLN A 46 -2.29 3.28 -15.74
CA GLN A 46 -3.35 2.98 -14.75
C GLN A 46 -4.42 4.08 -14.65
N LYS A 47 -4.00 5.35 -14.74
CA LYS A 47 -4.85 6.54 -14.56
C LYS A 47 -5.57 6.92 -15.85
N GLU A 48 -4.88 6.80 -16.98
CA GLU A 48 -5.33 7.30 -18.28
C GLU A 48 -6.19 6.30 -19.06
N SER A 49 -5.89 5.00 -18.97
CA SER A 49 -6.51 3.98 -19.84
C SER A 49 -6.81 2.64 -19.16
N ALA A 50 -6.32 2.44 -17.93
CA ALA A 50 -6.14 1.11 -17.33
C ALA A 50 -5.37 0.14 -18.25
N GLY A 51 -4.34 0.65 -18.96
CA GLY A 51 -3.43 -0.16 -19.80
C GLY A 51 -3.99 -0.51 -21.19
N LYS A 52 -5.11 0.06 -21.59
CA LYS A 52 -5.74 -0.19 -22.90
C LYS A 52 -5.03 0.60 -24.00
N VAL A 53 -4.24 -0.09 -24.82
CA VAL A 53 -3.48 0.47 -25.97
C VAL A 53 -4.40 1.22 -26.95
N ASN A 54 -5.62 0.74 -27.15
CA ASN A 54 -6.63 1.33 -28.03
C ASN A 54 -7.65 2.23 -27.31
N SER A 55 -7.29 2.83 -26.16
CA SER A 55 -8.20 3.69 -25.39
C SER A 55 -8.39 5.07 -26.03
N ASP A 56 -9.61 5.59 -25.97
CA ASP A 56 -9.98 6.97 -26.32
C ASP A 56 -10.66 7.67 -25.13
N ASN A 57 -10.82 8.99 -25.21
CA ASN A 57 -11.81 9.70 -24.42
C ASN A 57 -12.57 10.76 -25.22
N LYS A 58 -13.68 11.21 -24.63
CA LYS A 58 -14.66 12.14 -25.22
C LYS A 58 -14.10 13.49 -25.67
N GLN A 59 -12.86 13.86 -25.33
CA GLN A 59 -12.20 15.09 -25.80
C GLN A 59 -11.13 14.84 -26.87
N GLY A 60 -11.05 13.63 -27.44
CA GLY A 60 -10.11 13.30 -28.52
C GLY A 60 -8.67 13.11 -28.03
N TYR A 61 -8.50 12.44 -26.90
CA TYR A 61 -7.19 11.98 -26.44
C TYR A 61 -7.15 10.45 -26.58
N TYR A 62 -6.02 9.91 -27.04
CA TYR A 62 -5.94 8.55 -27.57
C TYR A 62 -4.70 7.78 -27.07
N GLY A 63 -4.80 6.46 -27.06
CA GLY A 63 -3.75 5.56 -26.61
C GLY A 63 -3.76 5.32 -25.10
N GLN A 64 -2.90 4.41 -24.64
CA GLN A 64 -2.77 4.04 -23.23
C GLN A 64 -2.29 5.20 -22.33
N TYR A 65 -1.65 6.21 -22.94
CA TYR A 65 -1.18 7.46 -22.31
C TYR A 65 -2.06 8.67 -22.62
N GLN A 66 -3.22 8.50 -23.26
CA GLN A 66 -4.17 9.56 -23.60
C GLN A 66 -3.49 10.80 -24.21
N PHE A 67 -2.75 10.59 -25.29
CA PHE A 67 -2.12 11.66 -26.06
C PHE A 67 -3.13 12.46 -26.87
N GLY A 68 -2.95 13.79 -26.85
CA GLY A 68 -3.64 14.73 -27.73
C GLY A 68 -2.70 15.25 -28.83
N ALA A 69 -3.27 16.03 -29.76
CA ALA A 69 -2.58 16.47 -30.97
C ALA A 69 -1.28 17.25 -30.68
N GLU A 70 -1.25 18.06 -29.64
CA GLU A 70 -0.04 18.82 -29.24
C GLU A 70 1.12 17.88 -28.86
N ALA A 71 0.86 16.73 -28.20
CA ALA A 71 1.89 15.75 -27.87
C ALA A 71 2.36 14.95 -29.11
N LEU A 72 1.42 14.58 -29.98
CA LEU A 72 1.71 13.84 -31.22
C LEU A 72 2.49 14.70 -32.23
N VAL A 73 2.21 16.01 -32.27
CA VAL A 73 2.97 17.01 -33.04
C VAL A 73 4.37 17.20 -32.48
N GLU A 74 4.53 17.36 -31.16
CA GLU A 74 5.87 17.49 -30.55
C GLU A 74 6.73 16.23 -30.74
N THR A 75 6.12 15.05 -30.92
CA THR A 75 6.81 13.79 -31.24
C THR A 75 6.87 13.45 -32.74
N GLY A 76 6.43 14.36 -33.61
CA GLY A 76 6.56 14.25 -35.07
C GLY A 76 5.61 13.26 -35.76
N LEU A 77 4.66 12.64 -35.05
CA LEU A 77 3.68 11.71 -35.63
C LEU A 77 2.55 12.42 -36.39
N VAL A 78 2.24 13.65 -35.97
CA VAL A 78 1.19 14.50 -36.54
C VAL A 78 1.84 15.78 -37.07
N ASP A 79 1.34 16.30 -38.18
CA ASP A 79 1.95 17.46 -38.81
C ASP A 79 1.72 18.77 -38.06
N ARG A 80 2.82 19.49 -37.82
CA ARG A 80 2.86 20.74 -37.06
C ARG A 80 2.23 21.90 -37.83
N GLU A 81 2.37 21.96 -39.14
CA GLU A 81 1.84 23.06 -39.95
C GLU A 81 0.33 22.94 -40.09
N LYS A 82 -0.18 21.72 -40.36
CA LYS A 82 -1.61 21.41 -40.32
C LYS A 82 -2.22 21.66 -38.94
N TYR A 83 -1.55 21.27 -37.85
CA TYR A 83 -2.01 21.58 -36.48
C TYR A 83 -2.07 23.09 -36.23
N ASN A 84 -1.01 23.83 -36.58
CA ASN A 84 -0.97 25.28 -36.43
C ASN A 84 -2.06 25.97 -37.26
N ALA A 85 -2.30 25.51 -38.49
CA ALA A 85 -3.36 26.00 -39.36
C ALA A 85 -4.76 25.72 -38.79
N ALA A 86 -5.02 24.50 -38.29
CA ALA A 86 -6.27 24.13 -37.64
C ALA A 86 -6.54 24.96 -36.38
N ILE A 87 -5.51 25.19 -35.56
CA ILE A 87 -5.57 26.06 -34.38
C ILE A 87 -5.79 27.53 -34.78
N ALA A 88 -5.19 28.01 -35.87
CA ALA A 88 -5.42 29.36 -36.40
C ALA A 88 -6.84 29.53 -36.95
N ALA A 89 -7.36 28.56 -37.68
CA ALA A 89 -8.74 28.53 -38.16
C ALA A 89 -9.74 28.52 -36.99
N ALA A 90 -9.52 27.67 -35.98
CA ALA A 90 -10.36 27.64 -34.77
C ALA A 90 -10.35 28.98 -34.01
N LYS A 91 -9.18 29.65 -33.91
CA LYS A 91 -9.08 31.01 -33.34
C LYS A 91 -9.85 32.04 -34.17
N LYS A 92 -9.73 32.00 -35.50
CA LYS A 92 -10.43 32.90 -36.43
C LYS A 92 -11.95 32.73 -36.37
N GLN A 93 -12.43 31.49 -36.30
CA GLN A 93 -13.87 31.17 -36.32
C GLN A 93 -14.56 31.38 -34.96
N TYR A 94 -13.90 31.08 -33.85
CA TYR A 94 -14.55 31.03 -32.52
C TYR A 94 -13.99 32.04 -31.50
N GLY A 95 -13.01 32.88 -31.89
CA GLY A 95 -12.45 33.92 -31.04
C GLY A 95 -12.01 33.40 -29.67
N LYS A 96 -12.41 34.09 -28.58
CA LYS A 96 -12.09 33.69 -27.20
C LYS A 96 -12.61 32.28 -26.83
N ALA A 97 -13.64 31.77 -27.52
CA ALA A 97 -14.24 30.47 -27.23
C ALA A 97 -13.52 29.28 -27.91
N TRP A 98 -12.47 29.51 -28.73
CA TRP A 98 -11.85 28.44 -29.53
C TRP A 98 -11.47 27.19 -28.74
N ARG A 99 -10.94 27.33 -27.51
CA ARG A 99 -10.57 26.17 -26.67
C ARG A 99 -11.77 25.31 -26.25
N LYS A 100 -12.96 25.91 -26.09
CA LYS A 100 -14.19 25.19 -25.77
C LYS A 100 -14.67 24.33 -26.95
N GLN A 101 -14.48 24.81 -28.17
CA GLN A 101 -14.83 24.09 -29.40
C GLN A 101 -13.76 23.07 -29.83
N TRP A 102 -12.49 23.37 -29.53
CA TRP A 102 -11.38 22.45 -29.76
C TRP A 102 -11.53 21.18 -28.92
N TYR A 103 -11.70 21.32 -27.60
CA TYR A 103 -11.90 20.20 -26.66
C TYR A 103 -13.37 19.91 -26.33
N ALA A 104 -14.31 20.16 -27.25
CA ALA A 104 -15.73 19.87 -27.02
C ALA A 104 -15.98 18.35 -26.93
N LYS A 105 -16.83 17.93 -25.99
CA LYS A 105 -17.10 16.50 -25.74
C LYS A 105 -17.86 15.87 -26.91
N ASN A 106 -17.34 14.77 -27.44
CA ASN A 106 -17.81 13.98 -28.60
C ASN A 106 -17.82 14.71 -29.97
N THR A 107 -17.62 16.04 -30.02
CA THR A 107 -17.78 16.84 -31.25
C THR A 107 -16.61 17.77 -31.55
N GLY A 108 -15.63 17.83 -30.64
CA GLY A 108 -14.53 18.79 -30.67
C GLY A 108 -13.59 18.64 -31.86
N LEU A 109 -13.05 19.78 -32.30
CA LEU A 109 -12.13 19.85 -33.43
C LEU A 109 -10.82 19.07 -33.17
N HIS A 110 -10.43 18.91 -31.91
CA HIS A 110 -9.27 18.13 -31.48
C HIS A 110 -9.36 16.65 -31.88
N ALA A 111 -10.53 16.03 -31.66
CA ALA A 111 -10.79 14.64 -32.05
C ALA A 111 -10.74 14.50 -33.57
N LYS A 112 -11.54 15.32 -34.27
CA LYS A 112 -11.64 15.33 -35.74
C LYS A 112 -10.31 15.53 -36.45
N PHE A 113 -9.45 16.40 -35.91
CA PHE A 113 -8.11 16.66 -36.44
C PHE A 113 -7.19 15.42 -36.34
N LEU A 114 -7.37 14.57 -35.32
CA LEU A 114 -6.63 13.31 -35.19
C LEU A 114 -7.29 12.14 -35.91
N GLU A 115 -8.62 12.14 -36.06
CA GLU A 115 -9.37 11.16 -36.84
C GLU A 115 -9.08 11.28 -38.35
N ASP A 116 -8.82 12.48 -38.84
CA ASP A 116 -8.31 12.74 -40.20
C ASP A 116 -6.85 12.26 -40.36
N ALA A 117 -6.71 11.09 -41.00
CA ALA A 117 -5.43 10.46 -41.29
C ALA A 117 -4.48 11.34 -42.13
N SER A 118 -4.97 12.34 -42.88
CA SER A 118 -4.12 13.25 -43.65
C SER A 118 -3.29 14.19 -42.77
N ASN A 119 -3.64 14.36 -41.49
CA ASN A 119 -2.88 15.14 -40.53
C ASN A 119 -1.71 14.36 -39.91
N TRP A 120 -1.57 13.07 -40.21
CA TRP A 120 -0.49 12.23 -39.69
C TRP A 120 0.68 12.12 -40.68
N LYS A 121 1.88 11.92 -40.13
CA LYS A 121 3.10 11.59 -40.88
C LYS A 121 3.36 10.08 -40.95
N THR A 122 2.61 9.29 -40.19
CA THR A 122 2.68 7.83 -40.15
C THR A 122 1.56 7.22 -41.00
N PRO A 123 1.86 6.29 -41.93
CA PRO A 123 0.83 5.58 -42.70
C PRO A 123 -0.23 4.93 -41.81
N GLY A 124 -1.51 5.06 -42.19
CA GLY A 124 -2.68 4.61 -41.41
C GLY A 124 -3.02 5.46 -40.17
N GLY A 125 -2.24 6.50 -39.87
CA GLY A 125 -2.54 7.55 -38.90
C GLY A 125 -2.95 7.05 -37.51
N LEU A 126 -4.07 7.56 -37.00
CA LEU A 126 -4.59 7.23 -35.67
C LEU A 126 -4.85 5.73 -35.48
N SER A 127 -5.25 5.01 -36.53
CA SER A 127 -5.50 3.56 -36.46
C SER A 127 -4.20 2.79 -36.18
N SER A 128 -3.14 3.10 -36.93
CA SER A 128 -1.80 2.53 -36.71
C SER A 128 -1.27 2.88 -35.31
N PHE A 129 -1.42 4.13 -34.89
CA PHE A 129 -1.00 4.58 -33.55
C PHE A 129 -1.75 3.85 -32.43
N LEU A 130 -3.04 3.57 -32.57
CA LEU A 130 -3.84 2.83 -31.57
C LEU A 130 -3.57 1.31 -31.58
N GLY A 131 -2.97 0.77 -32.64
CA GLY A 131 -2.51 -0.62 -32.71
C GLY A 131 -1.10 -0.84 -32.15
N ASP A 132 -0.20 0.14 -32.30
CA ASP A 132 1.23 -0.01 -31.97
C ASP A 132 1.56 0.44 -30.53
N LYS A 133 1.64 -0.52 -29.61
CA LYS A 133 2.05 -0.28 -28.22
C LYS A 133 3.52 0.17 -28.10
N ALA A 134 4.43 -0.34 -28.93
CA ALA A 134 5.84 -0.01 -28.86
C ALA A 134 6.08 1.45 -29.30
N LEU A 135 5.36 1.91 -30.33
CA LEU A 135 5.32 3.31 -30.73
C LEU A 135 4.75 4.19 -29.62
N GLN A 136 3.64 3.80 -28.99
CA GLN A 136 3.07 4.55 -27.85
C GLN A 136 4.07 4.67 -26.68
N ASP A 137 4.75 3.59 -26.32
CA ASP A 137 5.74 3.56 -25.23
C ASP A 137 6.98 4.41 -25.56
N ALA A 138 7.54 4.29 -26.77
CA ALA A 138 8.67 5.12 -27.20
C ALA A 138 8.32 6.62 -27.23
N LYS A 139 7.12 6.96 -27.74
CA LYS A 139 6.67 8.35 -27.88
C LYS A 139 6.28 8.96 -26.53
N PHE A 140 5.85 8.16 -25.56
CA PHE A 140 5.71 8.58 -24.16
C PHE A 140 7.03 9.05 -23.55
N VAL A 141 8.12 8.30 -23.77
CA VAL A 141 9.46 8.68 -23.31
C VAL A 141 9.97 9.92 -24.05
N GLU A 142 9.87 9.95 -25.37
CA GLU A 142 10.30 11.08 -26.19
C GLU A 142 9.61 12.40 -25.79
N TYR A 143 8.27 12.37 -25.63
CA TYR A 143 7.51 13.54 -25.21
C TYR A 143 7.86 13.96 -23.78
N THR A 144 7.97 13.00 -22.86
CA THR A 144 8.35 13.28 -21.46
C THR A 144 9.74 13.91 -21.38
N ASN A 145 10.71 13.42 -22.16
CA ASN A 145 12.05 13.98 -22.22
C ASN A 145 12.05 15.42 -22.77
N LYS A 146 11.28 15.71 -23.82
CA LYS A 146 11.08 17.09 -24.33
C LYS A 146 10.47 18.00 -23.27
N GLN A 147 9.49 17.51 -22.49
CA GLN A 147 8.90 18.28 -21.39
C GLN A 147 9.90 18.56 -20.26
N ILE A 148 10.69 17.56 -19.82
CA ILE A 148 11.73 17.71 -18.78
C ILE A 148 12.78 18.73 -19.23
N GLN A 149 13.30 18.64 -20.45
CA GLN A 149 14.31 19.56 -20.98
C GLN A 149 13.80 21.01 -21.00
N GLN A 150 12.55 21.24 -21.41
CA GLN A 150 11.94 22.57 -21.33
C GLN A 150 11.71 23.02 -19.87
N GLY A 151 11.43 22.11 -18.94
CA GLY A 151 11.38 22.39 -17.50
C GLY A 151 12.72 22.86 -16.91
N ILE A 152 13.81 22.24 -17.34
CA ILE A 152 15.19 22.63 -17.00
C ILE A 152 15.52 24.00 -17.59
N LYS A 153 15.23 24.21 -18.89
CA LYS A 153 15.41 25.51 -19.57
C LYS A 153 14.63 26.65 -18.92
N LEU A 154 13.45 26.37 -18.39
CA LEU A 154 12.63 27.34 -17.65
C LEU A 154 13.02 27.49 -16.17
N LYS A 155 14.04 26.78 -15.68
CA LYS A 155 14.45 26.75 -14.26
C LYS A 155 13.29 26.40 -13.32
N ALA A 156 12.50 25.38 -13.67
CA ALA A 156 11.47 24.79 -12.82
C ALA A 156 12.00 23.55 -12.07
N ILE A 157 12.91 22.82 -12.72
CA ILE A 157 13.72 21.73 -12.19
C ILE A 157 15.16 21.88 -12.69
N ASN A 158 16.09 21.11 -12.15
CA ASN A 158 17.47 20.99 -12.61
C ASN A 158 17.72 19.60 -13.20
N ALA A 159 18.76 19.44 -14.03
CA ALA A 159 19.15 18.13 -14.56
C ALA A 159 19.61 17.15 -13.46
N ASN A 160 20.09 17.67 -12.33
CA ASN A 160 20.57 16.93 -11.17
C ASN A 160 19.54 16.91 -10.02
N ASP A 161 18.29 17.30 -10.27
CA ASP A 161 17.21 17.09 -9.29
C ASP A 161 16.96 15.58 -9.11
N SER A 162 16.44 15.19 -7.95
CA SER A 162 16.21 13.77 -7.66
C SER A 162 15.16 13.14 -8.59
N ALA A 163 15.24 11.82 -8.79
CA ALA A 163 14.34 11.06 -9.67
C ALA A 163 12.84 11.32 -9.35
N GLU A 164 12.50 11.45 -8.07
CA GLU A 164 11.17 11.79 -7.59
C GLU A 164 10.72 13.17 -8.07
N ARG A 165 11.62 14.15 -8.04
CA ARG A 165 11.35 15.55 -8.40
C ARG A 165 11.24 15.72 -9.91
N ILE A 166 12.09 15.01 -10.68
CA ILE A 166 12.01 14.96 -12.14
C ILE A 166 10.72 14.25 -12.58
N ALA A 167 10.39 13.08 -12.01
CA ALA A 167 9.14 12.39 -12.29
C ALA A 167 7.92 13.22 -11.88
N ALA A 168 7.94 13.87 -10.71
CA ALA A 168 6.86 14.75 -10.26
C ALA A 168 6.64 15.93 -11.23
N PHE A 169 7.70 16.48 -11.81
CA PHE A 169 7.59 17.51 -12.84
C PHE A 169 7.01 16.94 -14.14
N ALA A 170 7.51 15.78 -14.58
CA ALA A 170 7.02 15.07 -15.76
C ALA A 170 5.51 14.76 -15.66
N GLY A 171 5.02 14.26 -14.52
CA GLY A 171 3.60 13.99 -14.30
C GLY A 171 2.75 15.27 -14.38
N ALA A 172 3.19 16.36 -13.73
CA ALA A 172 2.49 17.65 -13.83
C ALA A 172 2.49 18.21 -15.26
N ALA A 173 3.57 17.97 -16.02
CA ALA A 173 3.71 18.42 -17.40
C ALA A 173 2.87 17.57 -18.37
N HIS A 174 2.73 16.27 -18.11
CA HIS A 174 1.85 15.37 -18.86
C HIS A 174 0.38 15.86 -18.79
N LEU A 175 -0.14 16.18 -17.60
CA LEU A 175 -1.52 16.63 -17.43
C LEU A 175 -1.80 18.04 -18.01
N LYS A 176 -0.91 19.01 -17.80
CA LYS A 176 -1.20 20.44 -18.06
C LYS A 176 -0.21 21.15 -18.98
N GLY A 177 0.73 20.44 -19.57
CA GLY A 177 1.86 21.00 -20.30
C GLY A 177 2.91 21.60 -19.35
N VAL A 178 4.10 21.83 -19.89
CA VAL A 178 5.26 22.38 -19.15
C VAL A 178 4.95 23.70 -18.43
N GLY A 179 4.05 24.53 -18.96
CA GLY A 179 3.59 25.76 -18.29
C GLY A 179 2.82 25.48 -16.98
N GLY A 180 1.97 24.44 -16.96
CA GLY A 180 1.24 24.02 -15.75
C GLY A 180 2.16 23.41 -14.69
N ALA A 181 3.14 22.61 -15.11
CA ALA A 181 4.19 22.10 -14.22
C ALA A 181 5.06 23.22 -13.66
N SER A 182 5.47 24.17 -14.49
CA SER A 182 6.29 25.33 -14.06
C SER A 182 5.54 26.22 -13.07
N ALA A 183 4.22 26.39 -13.19
CA ALA A 183 3.41 27.10 -12.20
C ALA A 183 3.42 26.39 -10.83
N LEU A 184 3.27 25.06 -10.81
CA LEU A 184 3.36 24.28 -9.57
C LEU A 184 4.77 24.33 -8.95
N PHE A 185 5.82 24.18 -9.78
CA PHE A 185 7.20 24.02 -9.30
C PHE A 185 7.92 25.33 -8.97
N LYS A 186 7.53 26.46 -9.59
CA LYS A 186 8.15 27.77 -9.37
C LYS A 186 7.29 28.76 -8.58
N GLN A 187 5.97 28.59 -8.58
CA GLN A 187 5.02 29.53 -7.96
C GLN A 187 4.15 28.85 -6.89
N HIS A 188 4.37 27.55 -6.62
CA HIS A 188 3.50 26.70 -5.79
C HIS A 188 2.02 26.72 -6.22
N LYS A 189 1.76 27.08 -7.48
CA LYS A 189 0.43 27.32 -8.03
C LYS A 189 -0.08 26.07 -8.74
N GLU A 190 -0.87 25.29 -8.02
CA GLU A 190 -1.60 24.16 -8.58
C GLU A 190 -2.54 24.63 -9.72
N THR A 191 -2.49 23.94 -10.86
CA THR A 191 -3.45 24.09 -11.97
C THR A 191 -4.18 22.76 -12.23
N ARG A 192 -5.40 22.85 -12.77
CA ARG A 192 -6.32 21.71 -12.98
C ARG A 192 -6.76 21.55 -14.43
N ASP A 193 -7.20 20.35 -14.79
CA ASP A 193 -7.78 20.02 -16.10
C ASP A 193 -9.29 20.36 -16.17
N GLY A 194 -9.96 19.96 -17.26
CA GLY A 194 -11.41 20.12 -17.42
C GLY A 194 -12.27 19.14 -16.62
N ASN A 195 -11.68 18.19 -15.89
CA ASN A 195 -12.36 17.22 -15.02
C ASN A 195 -12.14 17.53 -13.52
N GLY A 196 -11.26 18.49 -13.20
CA GLY A 196 -10.87 18.85 -11.84
C GLY A 196 -9.60 18.14 -11.32
N THR A 197 -9.01 17.24 -12.11
CA THR A 197 -7.71 16.58 -11.88
C THR A 197 -6.60 17.63 -11.72
N SER A 198 -5.65 17.43 -10.81
CA SER A 198 -4.62 18.46 -10.52
C SER A 198 -3.18 18.10 -10.91
N THR A 199 -2.41 19.14 -11.24
CA THR A 199 -0.95 19.03 -11.45
C THR A 199 -0.22 18.45 -10.23
N ALA A 200 -0.71 18.74 -9.01
CA ALA A 200 -0.16 18.17 -7.78
C ALA A 200 -0.52 16.69 -7.62
N GLU A 201 -1.74 16.27 -8.00
CA GLU A 201 -2.15 14.86 -8.04
C GLU A 201 -1.25 14.04 -8.97
N TYR A 202 -0.94 14.57 -10.16
CA TYR A 202 -0.07 13.87 -11.12
C TYR A 202 1.41 13.88 -10.70
N ALA A 203 1.87 14.98 -10.11
CA ALA A 203 3.19 15.04 -9.49
C ALA A 203 3.35 13.97 -8.40
N GLN A 204 2.35 13.84 -7.51
CA GLN A 204 2.34 12.85 -6.43
C GLN A 204 2.19 11.41 -6.94
N ARG A 205 1.42 11.18 -8.01
CA ARG A 205 1.32 9.88 -8.70
C ARG A 205 2.67 9.46 -9.27
N ALA A 206 3.36 10.36 -9.97
CA ALA A 206 4.67 10.09 -10.54
C ALA A 206 5.74 9.83 -9.47
N GLN A 207 5.83 10.69 -8.45
CA GLN A 207 6.70 10.47 -7.27
C GLN A 207 6.39 9.15 -6.55
N SER A 208 5.12 8.77 -6.42
CA SER A 208 4.74 7.48 -5.81
C SER A 208 5.18 6.29 -6.66
N ALA A 209 5.24 6.43 -7.99
CA ALA A 209 5.76 5.39 -8.88
C ALA A 209 7.27 5.17 -8.65
N ILE A 210 8.05 6.25 -8.55
CA ILE A 210 9.48 6.18 -8.21
C ILE A 210 9.68 5.55 -6.82
N ASN A 211 8.97 6.03 -5.80
CA ASN A 211 9.22 5.65 -4.40
C ASN A 211 8.73 4.26 -4.00
N ARG A 212 7.78 3.68 -4.74
CA ARG A 212 7.07 2.46 -4.30
C ARG A 212 7.02 1.36 -5.36
N LEU A 213 6.93 1.73 -6.63
CA LEU A 213 6.77 0.77 -7.72
C LEU A 213 8.11 0.46 -8.40
N ALA A 214 8.98 1.45 -8.62
CA ALA A 214 10.28 1.23 -9.26
C ALA A 214 11.14 0.15 -8.59
N PRO A 215 11.25 0.05 -7.24
CA PRO A 215 12.00 -1.04 -6.60
C PRO A 215 11.38 -2.43 -6.83
N GLN A 216 10.05 -2.51 -6.95
CA GLN A 216 9.34 -3.76 -7.23
C GLN A 216 9.52 -4.20 -8.69
N VAL A 217 9.52 -3.23 -9.62
CA VAL A 217 9.83 -3.46 -11.04
C VAL A 217 11.28 -3.87 -11.23
N GLU A 218 12.22 -3.23 -10.53
CA GLU A 218 13.64 -3.57 -10.52
C GLU A 218 13.89 -5.00 -10.01
N GLN A 219 13.29 -5.37 -8.87
CA GLN A 219 13.32 -6.73 -8.35
C GLN A 219 12.72 -7.76 -9.32
N ALA A 220 11.59 -7.43 -9.98
CA ALA A 220 10.96 -8.33 -10.94
C ALA A 220 11.77 -8.48 -12.24
N MET A 221 12.39 -7.41 -12.73
CA MET A 221 13.33 -7.45 -13.86
C MET A 221 14.54 -8.34 -13.56
N GLN A 222 15.10 -8.25 -12.34
CA GLN A 222 16.21 -9.09 -11.89
C GLN A 222 15.79 -10.56 -11.73
N GLY A 223 14.63 -10.81 -11.09
CA GLY A 223 14.10 -12.16 -10.91
C GLY A 223 13.81 -12.89 -12.23
N GLY A 224 13.41 -12.17 -13.27
CA GLY A 224 13.20 -12.73 -14.61
C GLY A 224 14.47 -13.29 -15.28
N HIS A 225 15.66 -12.84 -14.89
CA HIS A 225 16.93 -13.31 -15.47
C HIS A 225 17.39 -14.66 -14.89
N ALA A 226 16.90 -15.07 -13.71
CA ALA A 226 17.23 -16.36 -13.11
C ALA A 226 16.57 -17.56 -13.81
N ALA A 227 15.55 -17.33 -14.64
CA ALA A 227 14.80 -18.36 -15.37
C ALA A 227 15.30 -18.58 -16.82
N ALA A 228 16.42 -17.97 -17.21
CA ALA A 228 16.92 -17.93 -18.59
C ALA A 228 18.36 -18.45 -18.73
N GLN A 229 18.65 -19.61 -18.14
CA GLN A 229 19.84 -20.42 -18.43
C GLN A 229 19.38 -21.74 -19.06
N PRO A 230 19.90 -22.15 -20.24
CA PRO A 230 19.48 -23.40 -20.88
C PRO A 230 20.05 -24.61 -20.13
N THR A 231 19.19 -25.58 -19.80
CA THR A 231 19.62 -26.86 -19.25
C THR A 231 20.24 -27.73 -20.34
N THR A 232 21.56 -27.78 -20.40
CA THR A 232 22.29 -28.79 -21.16
C THR A 232 22.22 -30.13 -20.41
N ASP A 233 21.49 -31.10 -20.96
CA ASP A 233 21.86 -32.54 -20.98
C ASP A 233 20.74 -33.42 -21.56
N ALA A 234 20.81 -33.68 -22.87
CA ALA A 234 20.19 -34.83 -23.54
C ALA A 234 20.93 -35.08 -24.88
N PRO A 235 21.22 -36.34 -25.27
CA PRO A 235 22.13 -36.64 -26.38
C PRO A 235 21.49 -36.54 -27.77
N ALA A 236 22.34 -36.38 -28.79
CA ALA A 236 21.95 -36.21 -30.19
C ALA A 236 21.69 -37.54 -30.92
N THR A 237 20.80 -37.48 -31.91
CA THR A 237 20.73 -38.42 -33.06
C THR A 237 20.64 -37.62 -34.37
N SER A 238 21.10 -38.20 -35.48
CA SER A 238 21.43 -37.48 -36.72
C SER A 238 20.50 -37.83 -37.89
N ALA A 239 20.19 -36.83 -38.71
CA ALA A 239 19.69 -36.96 -40.08
C ALA A 239 20.10 -35.70 -40.88
N ALA A 240 20.23 -35.80 -42.21
CA ALA A 240 20.99 -34.84 -43.02
C ALA A 240 20.17 -33.99 -44.02
N LEU A 241 20.73 -32.81 -44.34
CA LEU A 241 20.91 -32.08 -45.63
C LEU A 241 20.19 -32.56 -46.92
N PRO A 242 20.08 -31.71 -47.98
CA PRO A 242 20.66 -30.35 -48.18
C PRO A 242 19.56 -29.25 -48.16
N ALA A 243 19.68 -27.99 -48.63
CA ALA A 243 20.67 -27.24 -49.44
C ALA A 243 20.57 -25.71 -49.11
N ASN A 244 21.29 -24.74 -49.69
CA ASN A 244 22.27 -24.75 -50.80
C ASN A 244 23.30 -23.58 -50.71
N THR A 245 24.00 -23.35 -51.83
CA THR A 245 24.97 -22.31 -52.25
C THR A 245 24.46 -20.83 -52.30
N HIS A 246 25.27 -19.78 -52.52
CA HIS A 246 26.67 -19.68 -53.03
C HIS A 246 27.46 -18.47 -52.44
N ASP A 247 28.79 -18.61 -52.44
CA ASP A 247 29.87 -17.59 -52.60
C ASP A 247 30.11 -16.44 -51.57
N GLY A 248 31.37 -16.04 -51.30
CA GLY A 248 32.63 -16.69 -51.70
C GLY A 248 33.93 -15.89 -51.44
N ILE A 249 35.05 -16.64 -51.44
CA ILE A 249 36.46 -16.21 -51.55
C ILE A 249 37.16 -15.66 -50.28
N ASP A 250 38.41 -16.12 -50.10
CA ASP A 250 39.33 -16.01 -48.94
C ASP A 250 40.73 -15.51 -49.41
N THR A 251 41.78 -15.65 -48.58
CA THR A 251 43.21 -15.22 -48.69
C THR A 251 43.46 -13.79 -48.18
N GLY A 252 44.53 -13.45 -47.44
CA GLY A 252 45.75 -14.11 -46.90
C GLY A 252 46.69 -12.97 -46.39
N THR A 253 47.78 -13.11 -45.63
CA THR A 253 48.50 -14.25 -45.01
C THR A 253 49.48 -13.70 -43.92
N ALA A 254 49.91 -14.53 -42.95
CA ALA A 254 51.15 -14.47 -42.13
C ALA A 254 51.68 -13.17 -41.42
N HIS A 255 51.73 -13.22 -40.07
CA HIS A 255 52.91 -13.09 -39.13
C HIS A 255 54.29 -12.49 -39.55
N PRO A 256 55.21 -12.05 -38.63
CA PRO A 256 55.21 -12.07 -37.13
C PRO A 256 55.85 -10.84 -36.36
N ALA A 257 55.93 -10.94 -35.01
CA ALA A 257 57.00 -10.48 -34.07
C ALA A 257 57.16 -9.01 -33.53
N ARG A 258 56.95 -8.85 -32.19
CA ARG A 258 57.86 -8.38 -31.07
C ARG A 258 58.92 -7.23 -31.25
N PRO A 259 59.50 -6.60 -30.18
CA PRO A 259 59.12 -6.52 -28.73
C PRO A 259 59.42 -5.19 -27.93
N ALA A 260 58.79 -5.04 -26.74
CA ALA A 260 59.35 -4.56 -25.43
C ALA A 260 59.82 -3.08 -25.16
N ILE A 261 60.25 -2.87 -23.89
CA ILE A 261 60.77 -1.67 -23.17
C ILE A 261 59.63 -0.82 -22.52
N GLN A 262 59.41 -0.83 -21.18
CA GLN A 262 60.16 -0.28 -20.02
C GLN A 262 60.37 1.25 -20.05
N ALA A 263 60.43 2.02 -18.96
CA ALA A 263 59.97 1.88 -17.57
C ALA A 263 59.91 3.31 -16.94
N GLY A 264 59.20 3.52 -15.82
CA GLY A 264 59.13 4.86 -15.22
C GLY A 264 58.37 4.95 -13.90
N GLN A 265 59.04 4.65 -12.78
CA GLN A 265 58.54 4.97 -11.43
C GLN A 265 59.09 6.32 -10.97
N GLN A 266 58.28 7.12 -10.27
CA GLN A 266 58.77 7.95 -9.16
C GLN A 266 57.75 7.94 -8.01
N GLN A 267 58.25 8.01 -6.78
CA GLN A 267 57.47 7.87 -5.55
C GLN A 267 57.28 9.20 -4.81
N ALA A 268 56.05 9.40 -4.35
CA ALA A 268 55.65 9.89 -3.02
C ALA A 268 56.38 11.05 -2.31
N LYS A 269 55.56 11.86 -1.60
CA LYS A 269 55.77 12.12 -0.16
C LYS A 269 54.47 12.53 0.54
N THR A 270 54.44 12.34 1.86
CA THR A 270 53.24 12.27 2.71
C THR A 270 53.13 13.46 3.68
N ALA A 271 51.91 13.85 4.06
CA ALA A 271 51.66 14.68 5.24
C ALA A 271 50.26 14.47 5.85
N MET A 272 50.22 13.99 7.09
CA MET A 272 49.10 13.89 8.05
C MET A 272 49.73 13.69 9.46
N PRO A 273 49.01 13.72 10.61
CA PRO A 273 47.57 14.00 10.85
C PRO A 273 47.32 15.06 11.95
N LYS A 274 46.05 15.32 12.30
CA LYS A 274 45.56 15.42 13.70
C LYS A 274 44.04 15.27 13.78
N ASN A 275 43.55 14.62 14.85
CA ASN A 275 42.17 14.13 15.07
C ASN A 275 42.07 13.59 16.52
N PRO A 276 40.90 13.13 17.04
CA PRO A 276 39.49 13.43 16.73
C PRO A 276 38.91 14.24 17.94
N PRO A 277 37.85 13.89 18.74
CA PRO A 277 36.67 13.00 18.59
C PRO A 277 35.47 13.74 17.91
N SER A 278 34.41 13.14 17.36
CA SER A 278 33.86 11.77 17.29
C SER A 278 33.00 11.24 18.45
N SER A 279 31.67 11.30 18.31
CA SER A 279 30.77 10.11 18.28
C SER A 279 29.27 10.47 18.36
N ALA A 280 28.46 10.01 17.39
CA ALA A 280 26.99 9.90 17.47
C ALA A 280 26.40 9.17 16.23
N THR A 281 26.92 8.00 15.87
CA THR A 281 26.43 7.23 14.71
C THR A 281 25.05 6.62 15.00
N PRO A 282 24.09 6.59 14.05
CA PRO A 282 22.81 5.90 14.26
C PRO A 282 23.02 4.40 14.45
N SER A 283 22.53 3.84 15.56
CA SER A 283 22.61 2.39 15.80
C SER A 283 21.60 1.64 14.93
N THR A 284 22.09 0.70 14.12
CA THR A 284 21.28 -0.24 13.35
C THR A 284 20.80 -1.39 14.24
N ALA A 285 19.55 -1.35 14.68
CA ALA A 285 18.88 -2.46 15.33
C ALA A 285 17.66 -2.90 14.49
N SER A 286 17.71 -4.12 13.94
CA SER A 286 16.55 -4.74 13.28
C SER A 286 15.54 -5.19 14.33
N GLY A 287 14.24 -4.92 14.12
CA GLY A 287 13.18 -5.47 14.98
C GLY A 287 11.87 -4.68 15.00
N ALA A 288 11.90 -3.35 15.15
CA ALA A 288 10.69 -2.53 15.31
C ALA A 288 10.78 -1.17 14.59
N GLN A 289 9.77 -0.84 13.78
CA GLN A 289 9.66 0.44 13.10
C GLN A 289 9.08 1.52 14.03
N GLY A 290 9.92 2.18 14.84
CA GLY A 290 9.51 3.15 15.85
C GLY A 290 8.49 4.20 15.38
N ILE A 291 7.56 4.58 16.26
CA ILE A 291 6.28 5.27 15.94
C ILE A 291 6.42 6.47 14.99
N LEU A 292 7.47 7.29 15.14
CA LEU A 292 7.73 8.44 14.28
C LEU A 292 8.08 8.07 12.82
N SER A 293 8.67 6.89 12.55
CA SER A 293 8.97 6.45 11.18
C SER A 293 7.70 6.20 10.35
N GLN A 294 6.57 5.94 11.02
CA GLN A 294 5.27 5.72 10.38
C GLN A 294 4.72 6.99 9.70
N ARG A 295 5.28 8.17 9.99
CA ARG A 295 4.93 9.50 9.44
C ARG A 295 4.59 9.49 7.94
N SER A 296 5.45 8.91 7.10
CA SER A 296 5.31 8.91 5.63
C SER A 296 4.12 8.08 5.13
N ARG A 297 3.57 7.17 5.94
CA ARG A 297 2.35 6.40 5.59
C ARG A 297 1.10 7.28 5.52
N PHE A 298 1.18 8.49 6.09
CA PHE A 298 0.12 9.50 6.12
C PHE A 298 0.33 10.62 5.09
N ASP A 299 1.34 10.54 4.22
CA ASP A 299 1.61 11.56 3.21
C ASP A 299 0.41 11.76 2.28
N GLY A 300 0.01 13.02 2.11
CA GLY A 300 -1.16 13.42 1.32
C GLY A 300 -2.53 13.30 2.03
N TYR A 301 -2.60 12.68 3.20
CA TYR A 301 -3.86 12.51 3.93
C TYR A 301 -4.40 13.85 4.38
N ARG A 302 -5.70 14.08 4.16
CA ARG A 302 -6.39 15.29 4.63
C ARG A 302 -7.18 15.00 5.88
N TYR A 303 -7.28 15.99 6.75
CA TYR A 303 -8.06 15.85 7.95
C TYR A 303 -9.54 15.61 7.58
N LYS A 304 -10.18 14.73 8.34
CA LYS A 304 -11.64 14.61 8.45
C LYS A 304 -11.91 14.08 9.86
N LEU A 305 -12.93 14.63 10.51
CA LEU A 305 -13.34 14.16 11.82
C LEU A 305 -13.96 12.76 11.73
N GLY A 306 -13.49 11.83 12.57
CA GLY A 306 -13.80 10.41 12.48
C GLY A 306 -13.20 9.74 11.24
N GLY A 307 -12.21 10.34 10.57
CA GLY A 307 -11.55 9.68 9.44
C GLY A 307 -10.63 8.56 9.92
N ASN A 308 -10.69 7.39 9.29
CA ASN A 308 -9.92 6.19 9.64
C ASN A 308 -9.02 5.67 8.50
N SER A 309 -8.62 6.56 7.59
CA SER A 309 -7.90 6.30 6.33
C SER A 309 -8.79 5.98 5.13
N GLU A 310 -10.10 6.23 5.22
CA GLU A 310 -11.03 6.08 4.11
C GLU A 310 -10.73 7.10 3.01
N GLN A 311 -10.90 6.71 1.75
CA GLN A 311 -10.82 7.65 0.62
C GLN A 311 -12.15 8.36 0.43
N ASP A 312 -12.11 9.69 0.28
CA ASP A 312 -13.28 10.45 -0.18
C ASP A 312 -13.53 10.26 -1.69
N ALA A 313 -14.60 10.87 -2.21
CA ALA A 313 -14.98 10.79 -3.63
C ALA A 313 -13.95 11.42 -4.62
N LYS A 314 -12.80 11.89 -4.13
CA LYS A 314 -11.67 12.39 -4.92
C LYS A 314 -10.41 11.54 -4.72
N GLY A 315 -10.53 10.36 -4.11
CA GLY A 315 -9.41 9.46 -3.79
C GLY A 315 -8.54 9.92 -2.62
N VAL A 316 -8.90 11.01 -1.95
CA VAL A 316 -8.07 11.60 -0.89
C VAL A 316 -8.35 10.86 0.42
N LYS A 317 -7.33 10.21 0.97
CA LYS A 317 -7.43 9.54 2.28
C LYS A 317 -7.70 10.54 3.40
N ARG A 318 -8.61 10.16 4.30
CA ARG A 318 -9.15 11.01 5.36
C ARG A 318 -8.81 10.44 6.74
N ILE A 319 -8.37 11.29 7.66
CA ILE A 319 -7.98 10.82 9.00
C ILE A 319 -8.16 11.91 10.08
N ASP A 320 -8.53 11.52 11.30
CA ASP A 320 -8.45 12.40 12.49
C ASP A 320 -7.17 12.17 13.31
N CYS A 321 -7.01 12.95 14.39
CA CYS A 321 -5.79 12.93 15.19
C CYS A 321 -5.59 11.61 15.96
N SER A 322 -6.64 11.08 16.57
CA SER A 322 -6.62 9.81 17.30
C SER A 322 -6.40 8.61 16.39
N HIS A 323 -7.00 8.61 15.19
CA HIS A 323 -6.79 7.57 14.19
C HIS A 323 -5.38 7.58 13.62
N LEU A 324 -4.77 8.77 13.39
CA LEU A 324 -3.38 8.87 12.94
C LEU A 324 -2.42 8.29 13.99
N VAL A 325 -2.59 8.67 15.26
CA VAL A 325 -1.76 8.13 16.34
C VAL A 325 -1.98 6.63 16.51
N ASN A 326 -3.23 6.13 16.49
CA ASN A 326 -3.48 4.69 16.61
C ASN A 326 -2.88 3.88 15.44
N GLN A 327 -2.93 4.39 14.21
CA GLN A 327 -2.32 3.72 13.05
C GLN A 327 -0.79 3.78 13.07
N ALA A 328 -0.18 4.81 13.64
CA ALA A 328 1.26 4.87 13.86
C ALA A 328 1.71 3.92 14.99
N VAL A 329 0.97 3.88 16.10
CA VAL A 329 1.23 2.96 17.23
C VAL A 329 1.09 1.49 16.77
N LYS A 330 -0.01 1.12 16.09
CA LYS A 330 -0.18 -0.19 15.44
C LYS A 330 0.91 -0.47 14.41
N GLY A 331 1.26 0.53 13.58
CA GLY A 331 2.31 0.42 12.56
C GLY A 331 3.70 0.15 13.12
N ALA A 332 3.96 0.56 14.35
CA ALA A 332 5.18 0.27 15.10
C ALA A 332 5.16 -1.06 15.87
N GLY A 333 4.14 -1.90 15.66
CA GLY A 333 4.01 -3.24 16.28
C GLY A 333 3.27 -3.28 17.61
N TYR A 334 2.71 -2.15 18.10
CA TYR A 334 1.98 -2.15 19.37
C TYR A 334 0.54 -2.65 19.21
N ALA A 335 0.18 -3.70 19.95
CA ALA A 335 -1.17 -4.24 20.12
C ALA A 335 -2.04 -3.36 21.03
N ILE A 336 -2.11 -2.06 20.75
CA ILE A 336 -2.93 -1.11 21.51
C ILE A 336 -4.25 -0.86 20.77
N PRO A 337 -5.41 -1.09 21.41
CA PRO A 337 -6.71 -0.86 20.78
C PRO A 337 -6.90 0.62 20.42
N TYR A 338 -7.85 0.90 19.53
CA TYR A 338 -8.22 2.29 19.24
C TYR A 338 -8.71 2.98 20.52
N GLN A 339 -8.24 4.21 20.72
CA GLN A 339 -8.59 5.06 21.84
C GLN A 339 -8.76 6.49 21.34
N THR A 340 -9.75 7.20 21.86
CA THR A 340 -9.97 8.61 21.56
C THR A 340 -8.96 9.47 22.31
N THR A 341 -8.77 10.72 21.88
CA THR A 341 -7.91 11.68 22.59
C THR A 341 -8.27 11.83 24.08
N ALA A 342 -9.55 11.64 24.44
CA ALA A 342 -9.99 11.67 25.83
C ALA A 342 -9.67 10.37 26.60
N ASP A 343 -9.86 9.20 25.99
CA ASP A 343 -9.52 7.91 26.60
C ASP A 343 -8.01 7.82 26.89
N MET A 344 -7.17 8.33 25.97
CA MET A 344 -5.71 8.31 26.08
C MET A 344 -5.18 8.98 27.37
N ALA A 345 -5.87 9.99 27.92
CA ALA A 345 -5.44 10.69 29.13
C ALA A 345 -5.50 9.84 30.41
N HIS A 346 -6.30 8.76 30.38
CA HIS A 346 -6.56 7.83 31.49
C HIS A 346 -6.26 6.37 31.08
N SER A 347 -5.48 6.20 30.01
CA SER A 347 -5.25 4.91 29.36
C SER A 347 -4.23 4.04 30.10
N GLN A 348 -4.63 2.83 30.48
CA GLN A 348 -3.71 1.79 30.97
C GLN A 348 -2.59 1.40 29.97
N TYR A 349 -2.79 1.66 28.67
CA TYR A 349 -1.88 1.27 27.60
C TYR A 349 -0.64 2.18 27.43
N TYR A 350 -0.65 3.35 28.05
CA TYR A 350 0.42 4.34 27.97
C TYR A 350 0.97 4.59 29.38
N GLN A 351 2.26 4.86 29.48
CA GLN A 351 2.83 5.56 30.64
C GLN A 351 2.90 7.06 30.36
N GLU A 352 2.74 7.86 31.39
CA GLU A 352 3.01 9.29 31.32
C GLU A 352 4.53 9.54 31.31
N VAL A 353 4.96 10.57 30.61
CA VAL A 353 6.37 10.93 30.42
C VAL A 353 6.59 12.34 30.96
N ASP A 354 7.55 12.50 31.87
CA ASP A 354 8.02 13.80 32.33
C ASP A 354 8.54 14.62 31.14
N ALA A 355 8.28 15.92 31.10
CA ALA A 355 8.74 16.83 30.05
C ALA A 355 10.24 16.70 29.75
N LYS A 356 11.09 16.39 30.73
CA LYS A 356 12.54 16.18 30.56
C LYS A 356 12.91 14.87 29.83
N ASP A 357 12.03 13.88 29.87
CA ASP A 357 12.25 12.51 29.39
C ASP A 357 11.56 12.21 28.04
N VAL A 358 10.93 13.24 27.45
CA VAL A 358 10.25 13.21 26.15
C VAL A 358 11.24 12.94 25.02
N LYS A 359 10.87 12.06 24.09
CA LYS A 359 11.68 11.63 22.94
C LYS A 359 10.86 11.63 21.64
N PRO A 360 11.50 11.79 20.48
CA PRO A 360 10.83 11.64 19.19
C PRO A 360 10.13 10.26 19.08
N GLY A 361 8.85 10.26 18.74
CA GLY A 361 8.00 9.06 18.74
C GLY A 361 7.09 8.90 19.96
N ASP A 362 7.28 9.67 21.04
CA ASP A 362 6.26 9.83 22.08
C ASP A 362 5.03 10.55 21.53
N ILE A 363 3.96 10.60 22.33
CA ILE A 363 2.68 11.20 21.93
C ILE A 363 2.41 12.44 22.80
N ALA A 364 2.24 13.60 22.17
CA ALA A 364 1.80 14.82 22.82
C ALA A 364 0.26 14.89 22.85
N LEU A 365 -0.31 15.15 24.03
CA LEU A 365 -1.75 15.15 24.27
C LEU A 365 -2.25 16.53 24.70
N TRP A 366 -3.30 17.03 24.05
CA TRP A 366 -4.05 18.23 24.44
C TRP A 366 -5.49 17.88 24.77
N GLN A 367 -5.99 18.38 25.89
CA GLN A 367 -7.36 18.14 26.36
C GLN A 367 -8.22 19.43 26.33
N GLY A 368 -9.45 19.35 26.84
CA GLY A 368 -10.38 20.47 26.93
C GLY A 368 -10.66 21.13 25.57
N LYS A 369 -10.55 22.47 25.52
CA LYS A 369 -10.85 23.29 24.32
C LYS A 369 -10.01 22.97 23.07
N LYS A 370 -8.95 22.16 23.17
CA LYS A 370 -8.12 21.74 22.02
C LYS A 370 -8.33 20.29 21.59
N ASN A 371 -8.58 19.38 22.55
CA ASN A 371 -8.84 17.94 22.36
C ASN A 371 -8.13 17.31 21.15
N HIS A 372 -6.79 17.34 21.14
CA HIS A 372 -5.94 16.89 20.03
C HIS A 372 -4.82 15.95 20.50
N THR A 373 -4.27 15.16 19.59
CA THR A 373 -3.16 14.24 19.85
C THR A 373 -2.24 14.13 18.64
N GLY A 374 -0.95 13.83 18.84
CA GLY A 374 0.00 13.64 17.76
C GLY A 374 1.38 13.19 18.23
N ILE A 375 2.21 12.77 17.28
CA ILE A 375 3.51 12.13 17.53
C ILE A 375 4.59 13.21 17.64
N VAL A 376 5.33 13.26 18.74
CA VAL A 376 6.46 14.19 18.94
C VAL A 376 7.52 13.95 17.86
N GLU A 377 7.91 15.00 17.14
CA GLU A 377 9.08 14.97 16.25
C GLU A 377 10.33 15.52 16.95
N ASP A 378 10.16 16.56 17.77
CA ASP A 378 11.20 17.18 18.60
C ASP A 378 10.58 17.88 19.82
N TYR A 379 11.32 17.93 20.92
CA TYR A 379 10.96 18.72 22.10
C TYR A 379 12.22 19.12 22.89
N ASP A 380 12.30 20.38 23.29
CA ASP A 380 13.27 20.89 24.26
C ASP A 380 12.53 21.25 25.56
N ALA A 381 12.84 20.49 26.61
CA ALA A 381 12.29 20.67 27.94
C ALA A 381 12.69 22.00 28.60
N LYS A 382 13.84 22.59 28.21
CA LYS A 382 14.35 23.84 28.84
C LYS A 382 13.56 25.07 28.38
N THR A 383 13.30 25.20 27.07
CA THR A 383 12.42 26.28 26.55
C THR A 383 10.95 25.90 26.55
N GLY A 384 10.63 24.61 26.74
CA GLY A 384 9.28 24.07 26.61
C GLY A 384 8.73 24.32 25.22
N LYS A 385 9.51 24.02 24.18
CA LYS A 385 9.18 24.20 22.76
C LYS A 385 9.48 22.93 21.98
N GLY A 386 8.80 22.74 20.85
CA GLY A 386 9.09 21.62 19.96
C GLY A 386 8.06 21.53 18.84
N SER A 387 7.88 20.33 18.31
CA SER A 387 6.90 20.05 17.28
C SER A 387 6.42 18.61 17.27
N PHE A 388 5.29 18.40 16.61
CA PHE A 388 4.65 17.11 16.50
C PHE A 388 4.01 16.92 15.12
N PHE A 389 3.93 15.67 14.68
CA PHE A 389 3.20 15.25 13.50
C PHE A 389 1.78 14.79 13.89
N GLY A 390 0.76 15.40 13.27
CA GLY A 390 -0.64 15.10 13.60
C GLY A 390 -1.60 15.45 12.48
N ALA A 391 -2.86 15.05 12.60
CA ALA A 391 -3.89 15.31 11.60
C ALA A 391 -4.44 16.74 11.76
N GLN A 392 -3.73 17.72 11.19
CA GLN A 392 -4.05 19.14 11.32
C GLN A 392 -5.30 19.51 10.50
N SER A 393 -6.28 20.18 11.10
CA SER A 393 -7.60 20.45 10.47
C SER A 393 -7.54 21.11 9.09
N LYS A 394 -6.60 22.05 8.88
CA LYS A 394 -6.39 22.73 7.59
C LYS A 394 -5.33 22.07 6.70
N LYS A 395 -4.26 21.51 7.26
CA LYS A 395 -3.10 21.01 6.50
C LYS A 395 -3.16 19.51 6.19
N GLY A 396 -3.96 18.72 6.92
CA GLY A 396 -3.91 17.26 6.89
C GLY A 396 -2.81 16.71 7.80
N ALA A 397 -2.42 15.45 7.58
CA ALA A 397 -1.31 14.84 8.30
C ALA A 397 -0.02 15.65 8.06
N SER A 398 0.46 16.35 9.09
CA SER A 398 1.56 17.32 8.96
C SER A 398 2.17 17.74 10.29
N ARG A 399 3.42 18.24 10.22
CA ARG A 399 4.15 18.87 11.32
C ARG A 399 3.46 20.17 11.78
N ALA A 400 3.35 20.35 13.09
CA ALA A 400 2.94 21.59 13.74
C ALA A 400 3.83 21.89 14.96
N ALA A 401 4.07 23.17 15.23
CA ALA A 401 4.83 23.60 16.40
C ALA A 401 3.98 23.53 17.68
N MET A 402 4.63 23.21 18.80
CA MET A 402 4.06 23.19 20.15
C MET A 402 4.93 23.95 21.15
N GLY A 403 4.37 24.23 22.32
CA GLY A 403 5.05 24.91 23.40
C GLY A 403 4.87 26.42 23.45
N LYS A 404 5.74 27.11 24.21
CA LYS A 404 5.61 28.55 24.52
C LYS A 404 5.70 29.42 23.25
N GLY A 405 4.59 30.08 22.91
CA GLY A 405 4.45 30.94 21.73
C GLY A 405 3.86 30.26 20.48
N ALA A 406 3.66 28.94 20.49
CA ALA A 406 2.97 28.23 19.41
C ALA A 406 1.45 28.21 19.62
N TRP A 407 0.65 28.16 18.54
CA TRP A 407 -0.81 28.10 18.62
C TRP A 407 -1.31 26.89 19.44
N TRP A 408 -0.64 25.75 19.33
CA TRP A 408 -0.94 24.56 20.13
C TRP A 408 -0.62 24.73 21.61
N GLY A 409 0.30 25.62 21.99
CA GLY A 409 0.73 25.80 23.39
C GLY A 409 1.38 24.53 23.95
N GLN A 410 1.51 24.45 25.29
CA GLN A 410 1.98 23.22 25.92
C GLN A 410 0.94 22.08 25.78
N PRO A 411 1.38 20.84 25.52
CA PRO A 411 0.59 19.65 25.82
C PRO A 411 0.19 19.61 27.31
N GLN A 412 -0.87 18.88 27.63
CA GLN A 412 -1.25 18.59 29.02
C GLN A 412 -0.51 17.35 29.53
N LYS A 413 -0.20 16.41 28.63
CA LYS A 413 0.59 15.20 28.92
C LYS A 413 1.48 14.84 27.73
N PHE A 414 2.58 14.15 28.04
CA PHE A 414 3.28 13.30 27.08
C PHE A 414 3.07 11.84 27.45
N LEU A 415 2.87 10.98 26.45
CA LEU A 415 2.52 9.57 26.61
C LEU A 415 3.46 8.69 25.79
N ARG A 416 3.95 7.61 26.39
CA ARG A 416 4.73 6.56 25.71
C ARG A 416 4.00 5.22 25.84
N PRO A 417 3.77 4.46 24.75
CA PRO A 417 3.12 3.16 24.89
C PRO A 417 4.03 2.21 25.66
N LYS A 418 3.45 1.44 26.57
CA LYS A 418 4.24 0.51 27.39
C LYS A 418 4.75 -0.66 26.57
N ALA A 419 5.97 -1.11 26.86
CA ALA A 419 6.63 -2.21 26.14
C ALA A 419 5.84 -3.54 26.22
N GLU A 420 5.06 -3.75 27.28
CA GLU A 420 4.18 -4.93 27.45
C GLU A 420 3.13 -5.11 26.34
N TYR A 421 2.85 -4.08 25.54
CA TYR A 421 1.94 -4.13 24.39
C TYR A 421 2.65 -4.19 23.04
N LEU A 422 3.99 -4.20 22.99
CA LEU A 422 4.73 -4.40 21.74
C LEU A 422 4.69 -5.88 21.36
N GLN A 423 4.12 -6.21 20.20
CA GLN A 423 4.16 -7.58 19.69
C GLN A 423 5.59 -7.93 19.29
N ALA A 424 6.08 -9.06 19.77
CA ALA A 424 7.32 -9.63 19.25
C ALA A 424 7.13 -9.96 17.75
N PRO A 425 8.14 -9.70 16.89
CA PRO A 425 8.06 -10.10 15.50
C PRO A 425 7.92 -11.62 15.40
N SER A 426 6.96 -12.10 14.60
CA SER A 426 6.76 -13.53 14.40
C SER A 426 8.05 -14.13 13.80
N PRO A 427 8.67 -15.15 14.44
CA PRO A 427 9.98 -15.62 14.04
C PRO A 427 9.93 -16.33 12.69
N ALA A 428 10.74 -15.85 11.75
CA ALA A 428 11.03 -16.60 10.53
C ALA A 428 11.69 -17.94 10.91
N ALA A 429 11.31 -19.01 10.22
CA ALA A 429 11.72 -20.36 10.60
C ALA A 429 13.21 -20.61 10.28
N GLY A 430 13.96 -21.06 11.30
CA GLY A 430 15.22 -21.77 11.11
C GLY A 430 16.45 -21.19 11.79
N GLN A 431 16.71 -21.61 13.03
CA GLN A 431 17.91 -22.40 13.38
C GLN A 431 17.81 -22.87 14.85
N LYS A 432 18.24 -24.11 15.12
CA LYS A 432 18.38 -24.64 16.48
C LYS A 432 19.82 -24.46 16.96
N THR A 433 20.00 -23.79 18.08
CA THR A 433 21.19 -23.93 18.93
C THR A 433 20.76 -24.40 20.32
N PRO A 434 21.50 -25.31 20.98
CA PRO A 434 21.04 -25.97 22.19
C PRO A 434 21.16 -25.08 23.43
N GLN A 435 20.11 -25.05 24.25
CA GLN A 435 20.10 -24.44 25.57
C GLN A 435 20.66 -25.44 26.61
N PRO A 436 21.58 -25.04 27.50
CA PRO A 436 22.07 -25.92 28.57
C PRO A 436 20.97 -26.23 29.60
N LYS A 437 21.07 -27.43 30.18
CA LYS A 437 20.10 -28.01 31.13
C LYS A 437 20.20 -27.31 32.50
N PRO A 438 19.08 -27.06 33.21
CA PRO A 438 19.12 -26.55 34.59
C PRO A 438 19.56 -27.64 35.58
N GLU A 439 20.17 -27.20 36.67
CA GLU A 439 20.55 -28.03 37.82
C GLU A 439 19.83 -27.51 39.08
N GLU A 440 19.43 -28.42 39.97
CA GLU A 440 18.51 -28.15 41.07
C GLU A 440 19.21 -28.29 42.43
N SER A 441 19.00 -27.32 43.32
CA SER A 441 19.32 -27.45 44.75
C SER A 441 18.44 -26.52 45.58
N GLN A 442 17.83 -27.06 46.63
CA GLN A 442 16.89 -26.38 47.52
C GLN A 442 17.57 -26.06 48.88
N PRO A 443 16.86 -25.86 50.01
CA PRO A 443 16.33 -24.54 50.40
C PRO A 443 16.81 -24.09 51.80
N VAL A 444 16.50 -22.85 52.18
CA VAL A 444 16.48 -22.44 53.61
C VAL A 444 15.30 -21.53 53.92
N SER A 445 14.59 -21.82 55.00
CA SER A 445 13.32 -21.17 55.37
C SER A 445 13.50 -20.11 56.45
N ARG A 446 12.75 -19.00 56.36
CA ARG A 446 12.30 -18.17 57.50
C ARG A 446 11.01 -17.43 57.14
N LYS A 447 10.07 -17.35 58.10
CA LYS A 447 8.66 -16.91 57.95
C LYS A 447 8.09 -16.67 59.36
N PRO A 448 7.06 -15.85 59.61
CA PRO A 448 6.50 -14.71 58.85
C PRO A 448 6.65 -13.36 59.59
N SER A 449 6.29 -12.26 58.92
CA SER A 449 5.59 -11.14 59.58
C SER A 449 4.47 -10.62 58.66
N ALA A 450 3.54 -9.84 59.18
CA ALA A 450 2.18 -9.74 58.65
C ALA A 450 1.86 -8.47 57.84
N ALA A 451 1.17 -8.67 56.71
CA ALA A 451 0.16 -7.73 56.19
C ALA A 451 -0.84 -8.49 55.29
N LYS A 452 -2.14 -8.32 55.50
CA LYS A 452 -3.17 -8.84 54.59
C LYS A 452 -3.29 -7.93 53.37
N SER A 453 -2.65 -8.31 52.25
CA SER A 453 -3.06 -7.77 50.95
C SER A 453 -4.28 -8.53 50.45
N ALA A 454 -5.35 -7.83 50.08
CA ALA A 454 -6.53 -8.45 49.50
C ALA A 454 -6.21 -8.93 48.07
N ALA A 455 -6.62 -10.16 47.73
CA ALA A 455 -6.39 -10.74 46.42
C ALA A 455 -7.26 -10.07 45.34
N ALA A 456 -6.83 -8.90 44.87
CA ALA A 456 -7.27 -8.36 43.60
C ALA A 456 -6.87 -9.35 42.49
N ALA A 457 -7.83 -10.12 42.00
CA ALA A 457 -7.59 -11.13 40.99
C ALA A 457 -7.02 -10.47 39.72
N SER A 458 -5.73 -10.66 39.48
CA SER A 458 -5.04 -10.09 38.32
C SER A 458 -5.65 -10.66 37.04
N ALA A 459 -6.46 -9.85 36.36
CA ALA A 459 -7.05 -10.19 35.08
C ALA A 459 -5.98 -10.05 33.98
N GLN A 460 -5.01 -10.97 33.98
CA GLN A 460 -4.00 -11.12 32.93
C GLN A 460 -4.72 -11.19 31.58
N GLN A 461 -4.63 -10.11 30.81
CA GLN A 461 -5.33 -9.95 29.53
C GLN A 461 -4.34 -10.18 28.39
N PRO A 462 -4.43 -11.29 27.63
CA PRO A 462 -3.53 -11.56 26.52
C PRO A 462 -3.63 -10.53 25.39
N ALA A 463 -2.59 -10.48 24.55
CA ALA A 463 -2.37 -9.47 23.53
C ALA A 463 -3.53 -9.27 22.55
N ALA A 464 -3.67 -8.05 22.02
CA ALA A 464 -4.85 -7.63 21.29
C ALA A 464 -4.79 -7.83 19.77
N SER A 465 -5.94 -8.28 19.25
CA SER A 465 -6.61 -7.74 18.06
C SER A 465 -5.73 -7.34 16.86
N ALA A 466 -5.48 -8.30 15.97
CA ALA A 466 -5.58 -8.00 14.55
C ALA A 466 -7.00 -7.48 14.19
N ALA A 467 -7.23 -7.11 12.93
CA ALA A 467 -8.56 -6.76 12.45
C ALA A 467 -9.44 -8.02 12.34
N VAL A 468 -10.74 -7.91 12.63
CA VAL A 468 -11.72 -8.95 12.31
C VAL A 468 -11.81 -9.07 10.78
N GLN A 469 -11.54 -10.25 10.24
CA GLN A 469 -11.60 -10.55 8.81
C GLN A 469 -12.93 -11.19 8.41
N LYS A 470 -13.51 -12.04 9.27
CA LYS A 470 -14.74 -12.79 8.99
C LYS A 470 -15.49 -13.14 10.28
N LEU A 471 -16.82 -13.13 10.24
CA LEU A 471 -17.65 -13.76 11.28
C LEU A 471 -17.74 -15.28 11.03
N LEU A 472 -17.46 -16.08 12.05
CA LEU A 472 -17.59 -17.54 12.01
C LEU A 472 -18.86 -18.03 12.71
N ARG A 473 -19.24 -17.45 13.85
CA ARG A 473 -20.49 -17.75 14.58
C ARG A 473 -21.02 -16.51 15.29
N ALA A 474 -22.33 -16.25 15.22
CA ALA A 474 -23.02 -15.28 16.05
C ALA A 474 -24.26 -15.91 16.68
N GLU A 475 -24.26 -16.00 18.00
CA GLU A 475 -25.28 -16.71 18.77
C GLU A 475 -25.39 -16.07 20.15
N GLY A 476 -26.61 -15.70 20.56
CA GLY A 476 -26.83 -14.94 21.80
C GLY A 476 -25.83 -13.79 22.00
N SER A 477 -25.25 -13.75 23.20
CA SER A 477 -24.20 -12.81 23.60
C SER A 477 -22.78 -13.21 23.21
N THR A 478 -22.59 -14.14 22.26
CA THR A 478 -21.30 -14.68 21.83
C THR A 478 -21.06 -14.42 20.34
N ARG A 479 -19.81 -14.09 20.00
CA ARG A 479 -19.32 -13.97 18.62
C ARG A 479 -18.01 -14.75 18.50
N VAL A 480 -17.83 -15.45 17.39
CA VAL A 480 -16.56 -16.10 17.02
C VAL A 480 -16.12 -15.51 15.69
N TYR A 481 -14.88 -15.03 15.64
CA TYR A 481 -14.30 -14.29 14.52
C TYR A 481 -13.03 -14.97 14.01
N GLN A 482 -12.84 -14.95 12.69
CA GLN A 482 -11.52 -15.11 12.10
C GLN A 482 -10.85 -13.74 12.06
N MET A 483 -9.62 -13.68 12.54
CA MET A 483 -8.80 -12.48 12.63
C MET A 483 -7.81 -12.43 11.46
N ALA A 484 -7.35 -11.24 11.08
CA ALA A 484 -6.46 -11.04 9.93
C ALA A 484 -5.03 -11.59 10.12
N ASP A 485 -4.69 -12.04 11.33
CA ASP A 485 -3.46 -12.81 11.65
C ASP A 485 -3.68 -14.34 11.54
N GLY A 486 -4.87 -14.78 11.10
CA GLY A 486 -5.26 -16.19 11.00
C GLY A 486 -5.83 -16.79 12.29
N THR A 487 -5.75 -16.09 13.43
CA THR A 487 -6.27 -16.60 14.71
C THR A 487 -7.80 -16.57 14.76
N THR A 488 -8.37 -17.34 15.69
CA THR A 488 -9.81 -17.30 16.01
C THR A 488 -10.02 -16.56 17.33
N GLN A 489 -10.83 -15.50 17.31
CA GLN A 489 -11.21 -14.73 18.51
C GLN A 489 -12.67 -14.98 18.89
N THR A 490 -12.90 -15.51 20.09
CA THR A 490 -14.24 -15.59 20.70
C THR A 490 -14.45 -14.40 21.64
N ARG A 491 -15.58 -13.70 21.49
CA ARG A 491 -16.02 -12.57 22.34
C ARG A 491 -17.36 -12.90 22.97
N SER A 492 -17.46 -12.96 24.30
CA SER A 492 -18.67 -13.34 25.02
C SER A 492 -19.02 -12.34 26.13
N GLY A 493 -20.32 -12.09 26.32
CA GLY A 493 -20.78 -11.01 27.22
C GLY A 493 -20.41 -9.62 26.70
N GLY A 494 -20.43 -8.61 27.59
CA GLY A 494 -20.35 -7.19 27.19
C GLY A 494 -21.59 -6.74 26.41
N THR A 495 -21.56 -5.55 25.80
CA THR A 495 -22.64 -5.08 24.90
C THR A 495 -22.45 -5.54 23.45
N VAL A 496 -23.56 -5.54 22.69
CA VAL A 496 -23.56 -5.84 21.24
C VAL A 496 -22.59 -4.92 20.49
N ALA A 497 -22.67 -3.62 20.80
CA ALA A 497 -21.78 -2.58 20.29
C ALA A 497 -20.29 -2.92 20.48
N TRP A 498 -19.88 -3.40 21.67
CA TRP A 498 -18.51 -3.83 21.91
C TRP A 498 -18.13 -5.07 21.10
N ARG A 499 -18.93 -6.14 21.16
CA ARG A 499 -18.61 -7.41 20.46
C ARG A 499 -18.38 -7.17 18.97
N ASN A 500 -19.28 -6.40 18.36
CA ASN A 500 -19.33 -6.13 16.91
C ASN A 500 -18.41 -4.97 16.46
N ASN A 501 -17.56 -4.40 17.33
CA ASN A 501 -16.76 -3.19 17.02
C ASN A 501 -17.60 -1.98 16.54
N ASN A 502 -18.85 -1.86 17.01
CA ASN A 502 -19.86 -0.93 16.50
C ASN A 502 -20.29 0.08 17.59
N PRO A 503 -19.46 1.09 17.92
CA PRO A 503 -19.74 2.11 18.93
C PRO A 503 -20.79 3.15 18.48
N GLY A 504 -21.64 2.82 17.50
CA GLY A 504 -22.80 3.59 17.07
C GLY A 504 -24.09 2.76 16.97
N ASN A 505 -24.07 1.49 17.40
CA ASN A 505 -25.18 0.54 17.26
C ASN A 505 -25.82 0.49 15.86
N MET A 506 -25.03 0.76 14.81
CA MET A 506 -25.52 0.92 13.44
C MET A 506 -26.08 -0.39 12.91
N LYS A 507 -27.26 -0.31 12.29
CA LYS A 507 -28.11 -1.46 12.00
C LYS A 507 -28.58 -1.49 10.55
N PHE A 508 -28.63 -2.68 9.99
CA PHE A 508 -29.04 -2.98 8.62
C PHE A 508 -30.04 -4.14 8.65
N GLY A 509 -31.31 -3.80 8.84
CA GLY A 509 -32.41 -4.77 8.87
C GLY A 509 -32.44 -5.69 7.65
N TYR A 510 -32.84 -6.95 7.86
CA TYR A 510 -32.92 -8.00 6.85
C TYR A 510 -33.95 -9.09 7.21
N ALA A 511 -34.51 -9.73 6.18
CA ALA A 511 -35.55 -10.75 6.30
C ALA A 511 -35.03 -11.98 7.05
N GLY A 512 -35.74 -12.36 8.12
CA GLY A 512 -35.33 -13.48 8.99
C GLY A 512 -34.34 -13.11 10.09
N SER A 513 -34.13 -11.82 10.39
CA SER A 513 -33.35 -11.44 11.58
C SER A 513 -34.06 -11.85 12.90
N HIS A 514 -33.28 -11.89 13.98
CA HIS A 514 -33.76 -12.16 15.32
C HIS A 514 -34.49 -10.96 15.94
N ASP A 515 -34.33 -9.76 15.39
CA ASP A 515 -35.13 -8.61 15.79
C ASP A 515 -36.51 -8.66 15.13
N LYS A 516 -37.56 -8.63 15.96
CA LYS A 516 -38.96 -8.69 15.52
C LYS A 516 -39.57 -7.29 15.31
N THR A 517 -38.84 -6.23 15.63
CA THR A 517 -39.20 -4.84 15.29
C THR A 517 -38.72 -4.41 13.90
N ASP A 518 -37.83 -5.17 13.27
CA ASP A 518 -37.45 -5.01 11.87
C ASP A 518 -38.40 -5.79 10.95
N HIS A 519 -38.86 -5.13 9.88
CA HIS A 519 -39.76 -5.71 8.87
C HIS A 519 -39.13 -5.69 7.45
N SER A 520 -37.81 -5.59 7.37
CA SER A 520 -37.05 -5.54 6.13
C SER A 520 -37.22 -6.79 5.27
N LYS A 521 -37.73 -6.64 4.04
CA LYS A 521 -37.92 -7.75 3.08
C LYS A 521 -36.66 -8.19 2.31
N ARG A 522 -35.53 -7.49 2.45
CA ARG A 522 -34.26 -7.80 1.74
C ARG A 522 -33.46 -8.91 2.46
N SER A 523 -32.70 -9.71 1.72
CA SER A 523 -31.83 -10.75 2.29
C SER A 523 -30.64 -10.17 3.08
N LYS A 524 -30.06 -10.96 4.01
CA LYS A 524 -28.85 -10.58 4.76
C LYS A 524 -27.71 -10.16 3.82
N ALA A 525 -27.46 -10.93 2.77
CA ALA A 525 -26.42 -10.63 1.77
C ALA A 525 -26.64 -9.26 1.10
N ARG A 526 -27.89 -8.89 0.79
CA ARG A 526 -28.18 -7.55 0.23
C ARG A 526 -28.01 -6.45 1.28
N ALA A 527 -28.47 -6.68 2.52
CA ALA A 527 -28.29 -5.74 3.62
C ALA A 527 -26.81 -5.47 3.93
N LEU A 528 -25.97 -6.52 3.91
CA LEU A 528 -24.52 -6.43 4.04
C LEU A 528 -23.88 -5.67 2.87
N SER A 529 -24.27 -5.98 1.63
CA SER A 529 -23.78 -5.25 0.45
C SER A 529 -24.14 -3.76 0.51
N ASP A 530 -25.36 -3.42 0.94
CA ASP A 530 -25.78 -2.04 1.16
C ASP A 530 -25.00 -1.35 2.31
N ALA A 531 -24.53 -2.10 3.31
CA ALA A 531 -23.71 -1.60 4.41
C ALA A 531 -22.27 -1.33 3.96
N GLN A 532 -21.63 -2.29 3.31
CA GLN A 532 -20.26 -2.19 2.77
C GLN A 532 -20.11 -1.09 1.72
N LYS A 533 -21.17 -0.83 0.93
CA LYS A 533 -21.23 0.32 -0.01
C LYS A 533 -21.33 1.69 0.68
N ARG A 534 -21.79 1.75 1.94
CA ARG A 534 -21.98 2.99 2.69
C ARG A 534 -20.82 3.28 3.64
N TYR A 535 -20.28 2.26 4.28
CA TYR A 535 -19.29 2.37 5.35
C TYR A 535 -18.13 1.39 5.15
N GLN A 536 -16.90 1.90 5.22
CA GLN A 536 -15.70 1.07 5.09
C GLN A 536 -15.48 0.22 6.35
N GLY A 537 -14.86 -0.94 6.17
CA GLY A 537 -14.55 -1.87 7.27
C GLY A 537 -15.74 -2.67 7.80
N VAL A 538 -16.93 -2.64 7.18
CA VAL A 538 -18.03 -3.56 7.51
C VAL A 538 -17.70 -4.97 7.03
N VAL A 539 -17.64 -5.93 7.95
CA VAL A 539 -17.28 -7.33 7.69
C VAL A 539 -18.53 -8.18 7.43
N ASP A 540 -19.50 -8.11 8.33
CA ASP A 540 -20.77 -8.85 8.25
C ASP A 540 -21.85 -8.10 9.07
N LEU A 541 -23.06 -8.63 9.12
CA LEU A 541 -24.11 -8.28 10.08
C LEU A 541 -24.27 -9.40 11.11
N ASP A 542 -24.60 -9.09 12.36
CA ASP A 542 -24.97 -10.10 13.34
C ASP A 542 -26.43 -10.56 13.19
N GLN A 543 -26.88 -11.49 14.05
CA GLN A 543 -28.20 -12.10 13.92
C GLN A 543 -29.38 -11.13 14.15
N TRP A 544 -29.14 -9.95 14.70
CA TRP A 544 -30.12 -8.87 14.88
C TRP A 544 -29.93 -7.72 13.86
N GLY A 545 -29.11 -7.93 12.83
CA GLY A 545 -28.84 -6.94 11.79
C GLY A 545 -27.86 -5.83 12.18
N ASN A 546 -27.21 -5.89 13.34
CA ASN A 546 -26.21 -4.89 13.71
C ASN A 546 -24.96 -5.08 12.86
N ALA A 547 -24.40 -4.00 12.33
CA ALA A 547 -23.15 -4.05 11.57
C ALA A 547 -21.99 -4.53 12.47
N ILE A 548 -21.13 -5.38 11.90
CA ILE A 548 -19.86 -5.81 12.48
C ILE A 548 -18.74 -5.12 11.71
N PHE A 549 -17.88 -4.40 12.43
CA PHE A 549 -16.73 -3.71 11.84
C PHE A 549 -15.43 -4.48 12.08
N ALA A 550 -14.42 -4.25 11.23
CA ALA A 550 -13.11 -4.87 11.31
C ALA A 550 -12.38 -4.50 12.62
N ASP A 551 -12.46 -3.23 13.05
CA ASP A 551 -12.06 -2.76 14.37
C ASP A 551 -12.95 -1.58 14.84
N GLU A 552 -12.81 -1.18 16.11
CA GLU A 552 -13.65 -0.11 16.69
C GLU A 552 -13.44 1.25 16.00
N ALA A 553 -12.25 1.48 15.44
CA ALA A 553 -11.92 2.65 14.63
C ALA A 553 -12.85 2.74 13.39
N ALA A 554 -13.01 1.65 12.63
CA ALA A 554 -13.95 1.59 11.52
C ALA A 554 -15.41 1.84 11.94
N GLY A 555 -15.83 1.29 13.09
CA GLY A 555 -17.17 1.56 13.63
C GLY A 555 -17.38 3.02 14.09
N ARG A 556 -16.36 3.66 14.69
CA ARG A 556 -16.40 5.09 15.04
C ARG A 556 -16.46 5.96 13.78
N ALA A 557 -15.68 5.62 12.76
CA ALA A 557 -15.64 6.35 11.50
C ALA A 557 -16.99 6.31 10.76
N ALA A 558 -17.62 5.14 10.72
CA ALA A 558 -18.96 4.98 10.18
C ALA A 558 -20.02 5.78 10.97
N LYS A 559 -19.92 5.84 12.31
CA LYS A 559 -20.76 6.72 13.15
C LYS A 559 -20.56 8.20 12.81
N ALA A 560 -19.32 8.67 12.71
CA ALA A 560 -19.01 10.04 12.33
C ALA A 560 -19.52 10.39 10.92
N GLN A 561 -19.40 9.45 9.98
CA GLN A 561 -19.96 9.60 8.63
C GLN A 561 -21.49 9.67 8.64
N LEU A 562 -22.18 8.80 9.39
CA LEU A 562 -23.64 8.83 9.55
C LEU A 562 -24.12 10.19 10.09
N LEU A 563 -23.52 10.66 11.17
CA LEU A 563 -23.87 11.95 11.79
C LEU A 563 -23.64 13.13 10.84
N THR A 564 -22.48 13.19 10.16
CA THR A 564 -22.18 14.29 9.23
C THR A 564 -23.04 14.26 7.97
N GLN A 565 -23.26 13.09 7.36
CA GLN A 565 -23.97 12.98 6.07
C GLN A 565 -25.50 13.02 6.19
N GLN A 566 -26.08 12.46 7.26
CA GLN A 566 -27.54 12.34 7.39
C GLN A 566 -28.14 13.28 8.44
N HIS A 567 -27.33 13.81 9.36
CA HIS A 567 -27.79 14.61 10.49
C HIS A 567 -27.07 15.95 10.64
N GLY A 568 -26.16 16.34 9.73
CA GLY A 568 -25.36 17.55 9.83
C GLY A 568 -26.14 18.84 10.09
N ASP A 569 -27.28 19.04 9.43
CA ASP A 569 -28.12 20.24 9.58
C ASP A 569 -28.99 20.28 10.85
N LYS A 570 -28.92 19.26 11.70
CA LYS A 570 -29.73 19.08 12.90
C LYS A 570 -28.98 19.41 14.18
N THR A 571 -29.69 19.82 15.23
CA THR A 571 -29.20 19.72 16.62
C THR A 571 -29.19 18.26 17.10
N ILE A 572 -28.64 18.02 18.30
CA ILE A 572 -28.61 16.69 18.94
C ILE A 572 -30.03 16.18 19.21
N GLU A 573 -30.91 17.02 19.74
CA GLU A 573 -32.30 16.68 20.03
C GLU A 573 -33.09 16.37 18.76
N GLN A 574 -32.84 17.11 17.67
CA GLN A 574 -33.45 16.86 16.35
C GLN A 574 -32.90 15.60 15.67
N MET A 575 -31.69 15.17 16.03
CA MET A 575 -31.03 13.97 15.51
C MET A 575 -31.60 12.70 16.15
N LEU A 576 -31.70 12.68 17.48
CA LEU A 576 -31.99 11.48 18.27
C LEU A 576 -33.25 10.69 17.85
N PRO A 577 -34.41 11.29 17.54
CA PRO A 577 -35.60 10.54 17.11
C PRO A 577 -35.46 9.73 15.81
N LYS A 578 -34.45 10.01 14.97
CA LYS A 578 -34.14 9.18 13.78
C LYS A 578 -32.89 8.31 13.94
N TYR A 579 -32.14 8.47 15.02
CA TYR A 579 -30.90 7.75 15.29
C TYR A 579 -31.11 6.67 16.36
N ALA A 580 -31.61 7.07 17.53
CA ALA A 580 -31.94 6.19 18.63
C ALA A 580 -33.43 5.82 18.51
N VAL A 581 -33.71 4.74 17.80
CA VAL A 581 -35.07 4.18 17.66
C VAL A 581 -35.22 3.01 18.63
N SER A 582 -36.40 2.86 19.22
CA SER A 582 -36.71 1.70 20.09
C SER A 582 -36.70 0.41 19.26
N ASP A 583 -35.96 -0.61 19.69
CA ASP A 583 -35.85 -1.91 19.02
C ASP A 583 -35.70 -3.06 20.04
N TYR A 584 -35.26 -4.25 19.60
CA TYR A 584 -34.95 -5.40 20.46
C TYR A 584 -34.06 -5.10 21.69
N SER A 585 -33.30 -3.99 21.69
CA SER A 585 -32.43 -3.58 22.78
C SER A 585 -33.11 -2.71 23.86
N GLY A 586 -34.32 -2.20 23.59
CA GLY A 586 -35.11 -1.44 24.56
C GLY A 586 -35.80 -0.19 23.97
N LYS A 587 -36.39 0.63 24.86
CA LYS A 587 -37.01 1.92 24.49
C LYS A 587 -35.96 3.03 24.41
N ALA A 588 -36.05 3.86 23.38
CA ALA A 588 -35.18 5.03 23.23
C ALA A 588 -35.66 6.21 24.11
N HIS A 589 -34.80 6.68 25.02
CA HIS A 589 -35.10 7.78 25.94
C HIS A 589 -34.36 9.08 25.53
N HIS A 590 -34.82 9.75 24.47
CA HIS A 590 -34.09 10.87 23.84
C HIS A 590 -33.67 12.01 24.80
N PRO A 591 -34.48 12.48 25.77
CA PRO A 591 -34.06 13.56 26.67
C PRO A 591 -32.90 13.15 27.58
N GLN A 592 -32.94 11.93 28.12
CA GLN A 592 -31.85 11.36 28.94
C GLN A 592 -30.61 11.08 28.10
N TYR A 593 -30.80 10.66 26.84
CA TYR A 593 -29.70 10.50 25.89
C TYR A 593 -29.00 11.85 25.65
N ALA A 594 -29.74 12.89 25.26
CA ALA A 594 -29.21 14.23 25.04
C ALA A 594 -28.46 14.75 26.27
N LYS A 595 -29.07 14.64 27.46
CA LYS A 595 -28.45 14.98 28.76
C LYS A 595 -27.10 14.28 28.99
N GLY A 596 -27.00 12.99 28.67
CA GLY A 596 -25.75 12.23 28.79
C GLY A 596 -24.63 12.72 27.85
N ILE A 597 -24.99 13.19 26.65
CA ILE A 597 -24.04 13.84 25.73
C ILE A 597 -23.59 15.20 26.32
N TYR A 598 -24.54 16.06 26.70
CA TYR A 598 -24.23 17.39 27.23
C TYR A 598 -23.37 17.34 28.50
N GLN A 599 -23.63 16.39 29.41
CA GLN A 599 -22.80 16.18 30.60
C GLN A 599 -21.35 15.82 30.27
N LEU A 600 -21.08 15.06 29.19
CA LEU A 600 -19.71 14.75 28.78
C LEU A 600 -19.01 15.92 28.07
N ALA A 601 -19.77 16.73 27.31
CA ALA A 601 -19.24 17.96 26.72
C ALA A 601 -18.88 18.98 27.80
N ALA A 602 -19.79 19.20 28.77
CA ALA A 602 -19.56 20.10 29.90
C ALA A 602 -18.35 19.67 30.74
N SER A 603 -18.15 18.36 30.98
CA SER A 603 -16.96 17.86 31.69
C SER A 603 -15.64 18.03 30.90
N ARG A 604 -15.70 18.46 29.64
CA ARG A 604 -14.54 18.85 28.81
C ARG A 604 -14.42 20.37 28.62
N GLY A 605 -15.29 21.17 29.26
CA GLY A 605 -15.35 22.62 29.07
C GLY A 605 -15.89 23.02 27.68
N LEU A 606 -16.79 22.21 27.12
CA LEU A 606 -17.41 22.38 25.80
C LEU A 606 -18.93 22.46 25.95
N ASP A 607 -19.56 23.24 25.07
CA ASP A 607 -21.02 23.36 25.00
C ASP A 607 -21.50 22.93 23.61
N LEU A 608 -22.60 22.17 23.56
CA LEU A 608 -23.21 21.65 22.33
C LEU A 608 -24.67 22.12 22.16
N HIS A 609 -25.23 22.89 23.10
CA HIS A 609 -26.63 23.31 23.06
C HIS A 609 -26.91 24.23 21.87
N GLY A 610 -28.06 24.03 21.21
CA GLY A 610 -28.51 24.79 20.04
C GLY A 610 -27.68 24.62 18.75
N LYS A 611 -26.45 24.09 18.83
CA LYS A 611 -25.55 23.91 17.68
C LYS A 611 -26.00 22.76 16.78
N LYS A 612 -25.83 22.94 15.47
CA LYS A 612 -26.04 21.88 14.48
C LYS A 612 -24.80 21.01 14.37
N ILE A 613 -24.97 19.72 14.10
CA ILE A 613 -23.91 18.70 14.04
C ILE A 613 -22.80 19.06 13.04
N LYS A 614 -23.11 19.73 11.92
CA LYS A 614 -22.13 20.19 10.93
C LYS A 614 -21.32 21.43 11.36
N ASP A 615 -21.88 22.22 12.28
CA ASP A 615 -21.34 23.51 12.72
C ASP A 615 -20.52 23.36 14.03
N LEU A 616 -20.47 22.14 14.59
CA LEU A 616 -19.62 21.77 15.72
C LEU A 616 -18.12 21.83 15.35
N THR A 617 -17.31 22.37 16.26
CA THR A 617 -15.85 22.28 16.18
C THR A 617 -15.34 20.85 16.46
N HIS A 618 -14.06 20.58 16.17
CA HIS A 618 -13.47 19.25 16.37
C HIS A 618 -13.61 18.71 17.82
N PRO A 619 -13.29 19.47 18.89
CA PRO A 619 -13.49 18.99 20.26
C PRO A 619 -14.96 18.70 20.58
N GLU A 620 -15.87 19.53 20.08
CA GLU A 620 -17.31 19.45 20.31
C GLU A 620 -17.94 18.20 19.67
N PHE A 621 -17.61 17.91 18.41
CA PHE A 621 -18.10 16.71 17.73
C PHE A 621 -17.41 15.42 18.23
N GLU A 622 -16.17 15.47 18.73
CA GLU A 622 -15.59 14.35 19.50
C GLU A 622 -16.37 14.10 20.80
N ALA A 623 -16.75 15.17 21.53
CA ALA A 623 -17.58 15.05 22.72
C ALA A 623 -19.00 14.51 22.41
N LEU A 624 -19.55 14.82 21.22
CA LEU A 624 -20.77 14.18 20.71
C LEU A 624 -20.56 12.67 20.51
N LEU A 625 -19.56 12.24 19.74
CA LEU A 625 -19.29 10.82 19.48
C LEU A 625 -19.10 10.02 20.79
N ASP A 626 -18.34 10.58 21.73
CA ASP A 626 -18.04 9.94 23.01
C ASP A 626 -19.25 9.95 23.96
N GLY A 627 -20.02 11.03 23.97
CA GLY A 627 -21.26 11.13 24.74
C GLY A 627 -22.24 10.06 24.28
N MET A 628 -22.37 9.89 22.96
CA MET A 628 -23.16 8.82 22.37
C MET A 628 -22.62 7.43 22.71
N LYS A 629 -21.30 7.17 22.59
CA LYS A 629 -20.67 5.88 22.99
C LYS A 629 -20.90 5.55 24.47
N LYS A 630 -20.86 6.56 25.35
CA LYS A 630 -21.10 6.45 26.80
C LYS A 630 -22.57 6.13 27.11
N VAL A 631 -23.52 6.81 26.45
CA VAL A 631 -24.96 6.56 26.62
C VAL A 631 -25.38 5.21 26.03
N GLU A 632 -24.80 4.81 24.89
CA GLU A 632 -24.98 3.47 24.28
C GLU A 632 -24.38 2.33 25.13
N GLY A 633 -23.77 2.62 26.28
CA GLY A 633 -23.32 1.62 27.25
C GLY A 633 -22.22 0.71 26.72
N PHE A 634 -21.30 1.23 25.89
CA PHE A 634 -20.22 0.45 25.30
C PHE A 634 -19.34 -0.21 26.39
N LYS A 635 -19.51 -1.52 26.61
CA LYS A 635 -18.93 -2.25 27.74
C LYS A 635 -18.28 -3.54 27.26
N ALA A 636 -17.00 -3.71 27.62
CA ALA A 636 -16.23 -4.90 27.30
C ALA A 636 -16.82 -6.19 27.94
N GLY A 637 -16.65 -7.30 27.24
CA GLY A 637 -16.92 -8.65 27.73
C GLY A 637 -15.64 -9.47 27.86
N LYS A 638 -15.78 -10.79 27.93
CA LYS A 638 -14.66 -11.74 27.92
C LYS A 638 -14.15 -11.96 26.50
N VAL A 639 -12.83 -12.11 26.36
CA VAL A 639 -12.15 -12.47 25.12
C VAL A 639 -11.39 -13.78 25.33
N GLN A 640 -11.47 -14.67 24.36
CA GLN A 640 -10.63 -15.85 24.23
C GLN A 640 -10.01 -15.83 22.83
N ILE A 641 -8.74 -16.23 22.70
CA ILE A 641 -8.01 -16.31 21.43
C ILE A 641 -7.51 -17.74 21.30
N GLN A 642 -7.70 -18.32 20.12
CA GLN A 642 -7.23 -19.65 19.78
C GLN A 642 -6.41 -19.55 18.49
N ALA A 643 -5.15 -19.98 18.54
CA ALA A 643 -4.34 -20.11 17.35
C ALA A 643 -4.92 -21.19 16.44
N THR A 644 -4.88 -20.96 15.12
CA THR A 644 -5.18 -21.99 14.13
C THR A 644 -4.09 -23.07 14.22
N PRO A 645 -4.44 -24.36 14.37
CA PRO A 645 -3.47 -25.43 14.20
C PRO A 645 -2.94 -25.38 12.77
N ASN A 646 -1.61 -25.36 12.59
CA ASN A 646 -1.05 -25.58 11.26
C ASN A 646 -1.47 -26.97 10.77
N ALA A 647 -2.06 -27.01 9.57
CA ALA A 647 -2.33 -28.27 8.90
C ALA A 647 -1.01 -28.92 8.49
N SER A 648 -0.47 -29.78 9.35
CA SER A 648 0.62 -30.69 8.98
C SER A 648 0.14 -31.59 7.83
N PRO A 649 0.95 -31.86 6.79
CA PRO A 649 0.56 -32.79 5.74
C PRO A 649 0.33 -34.18 6.36
N ALA A 650 -0.86 -34.73 6.16
CA ALA A 650 -1.21 -36.06 6.64
C ALA A 650 -0.69 -37.13 5.68
N SER A 651 0.45 -37.73 6.00
CA SER A 651 0.74 -39.09 5.55
C SER A 651 -0.14 -40.07 6.34
N PRO A 652 -0.67 -41.14 5.72
CA PRO A 652 -1.60 -42.04 6.41
C PRO A 652 -0.87 -42.87 7.47
N SER A 653 -1.52 -43.08 8.60
CA SER A 653 -1.16 -44.08 9.59
C SER A 653 -2.44 -44.61 10.21
N SER A 654 -2.75 -45.87 9.91
CA SER A 654 -3.80 -46.63 10.57
C SER A 654 -3.42 -46.90 12.02
N ASP A 655 -4.35 -46.66 12.95
CA ASP A 655 -4.62 -47.50 14.13
C ASP A 655 -5.78 -46.88 14.95
N GLU A 656 -6.94 -47.53 14.96
CA GLU A 656 -8.06 -47.20 15.86
C GLU A 656 -8.10 -48.16 17.05
N PRO A 657 -8.11 -47.67 18.30
CA PRO A 657 -8.53 -48.45 19.46
C PRO A 657 -10.04 -48.30 19.71
N HIS A 658 -10.77 -49.42 19.71
CA HIS A 658 -12.17 -49.47 20.15
C HIS A 658 -12.35 -49.04 21.62
N ILE A 659 -13.52 -48.46 21.96
CA ILE A 659 -14.44 -48.93 23.03
C ILE A 659 -15.90 -48.58 22.62
N THR A 660 -16.88 -49.40 23.04
CA THR A 660 -18.31 -49.32 22.69
C THR A 660 -19.16 -48.48 23.66
N PRO A 661 -20.38 -48.10 23.24
CA PRO A 661 -21.59 -48.36 24.06
C PRO A 661 -22.75 -49.05 23.28
N PRO A 662 -23.83 -49.52 23.94
CA PRO A 662 -24.75 -50.53 23.38
C PRO A 662 -26.20 -50.07 23.06
N ALA A 663 -26.96 -51.03 22.52
CA ALA A 663 -28.43 -51.15 22.47
C ALA A 663 -29.23 -50.41 21.37
N LYS A 664 -30.33 -51.06 20.92
CA LYS A 664 -31.25 -50.66 19.85
C LYS A 664 -32.70 -50.68 20.32
N ALA A 665 -33.54 -49.83 19.72
CA ALA A 665 -34.98 -50.01 19.56
C ALA A 665 -35.52 -49.04 18.47
N THR A 666 -36.56 -49.30 17.66
CA THR A 666 -37.11 -50.52 17.01
C THR A 666 -37.83 -50.02 15.73
N ILE A 667 -37.93 -50.73 14.61
CA ILE A 667 -39.09 -51.56 14.18
C ILE A 667 -38.79 -52.23 12.82
N ALA A 668 -39.47 -53.34 12.55
CA ALA A 668 -39.25 -54.35 11.51
C ALA A 668 -39.41 -53.92 10.03
N ALA A 669 -38.75 -54.71 9.16
CA ALA A 669 -39.39 -55.37 8.01
C ALA A 669 -38.73 -56.76 7.77
N GLN A 670 -39.46 -57.68 7.13
CA GLN A 670 -39.10 -59.07 6.78
C GLN A 670 -39.45 -59.31 5.30
N PRO A 671 -39.14 -60.48 4.68
CA PRO A 671 -37.94 -61.33 4.78
C PRO A 671 -37.44 -61.81 3.39
N ALA A 672 -36.29 -62.50 3.31
CA ALA A 672 -36.08 -63.68 2.44
C ALA A 672 -34.72 -64.37 2.70
N GLU A 673 -34.75 -65.71 2.57
CA GLU A 673 -33.74 -66.73 2.22
C GLU A 673 -32.29 -66.33 1.82
N SER A 674 -31.26 -67.19 1.99
CA SER A 674 -31.18 -68.63 2.38
C SER A 674 -29.83 -69.01 3.05
N ALA A 675 -29.64 -70.30 3.36
CA ALA A 675 -28.40 -70.91 3.90
C ALA A 675 -27.23 -70.93 2.87
N GLY A 676 -25.98 -71.27 3.18
CA GLY A 676 -25.39 -71.87 4.39
C GLY A 676 -23.83 -71.89 4.36
N PRO A 677 -23.14 -72.54 5.32
CA PRO A 677 -21.73 -72.21 5.67
C PRO A 677 -20.69 -73.33 5.34
N SER A 678 -19.51 -73.22 5.98
CA SER A 678 -18.34 -74.14 5.98
C SER A 678 -17.37 -74.07 4.79
N ALA A 679 -16.04 -74.27 4.96
CA ALA A 679 -15.19 -74.33 6.17
C ALA A 679 -13.68 -74.28 5.78
N ALA A 680 -12.82 -74.47 6.80
CA ALA A 680 -11.42 -74.92 6.75
C ALA A 680 -10.28 -73.88 6.68
N ALA A 681 -9.46 -73.92 7.73
CA ALA A 681 -8.03 -73.58 7.77
C ALA A 681 -7.26 -74.94 8.00
N PRO A 682 -5.98 -75.05 8.45
CA PRO A 682 -4.98 -74.02 8.78
C PRO A 682 -3.48 -74.38 8.45
N LYS A 683 -2.57 -73.52 8.96
CA LYS A 683 -1.20 -73.83 9.48
C LYS A 683 0.02 -73.98 8.52
N PRO A 684 1.28 -73.88 9.05
CA PRO A 684 2.43 -73.30 8.31
C PRO A 684 3.81 -74.00 8.46
N ALA A 685 4.85 -73.45 7.79
CA ALA A 685 6.28 -73.49 8.15
C ALA A 685 7.02 -72.38 7.34
N ALA A 686 7.92 -71.52 7.87
CA ALA A 686 9.26 -71.71 8.47
C ALA A 686 10.42 -71.65 7.40
N PRO A 687 11.72 -71.45 7.74
CA PRO A 687 12.37 -70.16 7.41
C PRO A 687 13.80 -70.24 6.80
N ALA A 688 14.53 -69.09 6.80
CA ALA A 688 15.94 -68.84 6.42
C ALA A 688 16.20 -68.38 4.96
N LYS A 689 17.33 -67.76 4.57
CA LYS A 689 18.65 -67.58 5.23
C LYS A 689 19.42 -66.31 4.76
N LYS A 690 20.50 -65.96 5.49
CA LYS A 690 21.39 -64.77 5.38
C LYS A 690 22.17 -64.60 4.05
N THR A 691 22.61 -63.36 3.78
CA THR A 691 23.96 -63.02 3.26
C THR A 691 24.47 -61.67 3.84
N ALA A 692 25.80 -61.46 3.84
CA ALA A 692 26.55 -60.26 4.26
C ALA A 692 28.03 -60.40 3.78
N ALA A 693 28.93 -59.41 3.79
CA ALA A 693 28.90 -57.99 4.22
C ALA A 693 29.43 -57.08 3.07
N SER A 694 30.37 -56.11 3.13
CA SER A 694 31.28 -55.50 4.15
C SER A 694 31.90 -54.20 3.61
N ALA A 695 32.45 -53.32 4.49
CA ALA A 695 33.47 -52.28 4.22
C ALA A 695 33.05 -51.05 3.35
N ALA A 696 33.65 -49.84 3.46
CA ALA A 696 34.43 -49.24 4.56
C ALA A 696 34.54 -47.69 4.43
N THR A 697 34.81 -47.03 5.56
CA THR A 697 35.52 -45.73 5.77
C THR A 697 35.49 -44.58 4.73
N ALA A 698 34.82 -43.50 5.12
CA ALA A 698 35.34 -42.12 5.27
C ALA A 698 36.19 -41.43 4.17
N ALA A 699 35.67 -40.29 3.68
CA ALA A 699 36.45 -39.07 3.39
C ALA A 699 35.53 -37.83 3.48
N SER A 700 35.98 -36.75 4.13
CA SER A 700 35.22 -35.49 4.24
C SER A 700 36.14 -34.25 4.20
N GLY A 701 36.15 -33.53 3.07
CA GLY A 701 36.94 -32.32 2.84
C GLY A 701 36.90 -31.90 1.35
N HIS A 702 37.27 -30.64 1.05
CA HIS A 702 37.39 -30.01 -0.29
C HIS A 702 36.17 -29.29 -0.93
N SER A 703 35.05 -29.06 -0.24
CA SER A 703 33.97 -28.23 -0.84
C SER A 703 34.31 -26.74 -0.99
N ALA A 704 35.08 -26.17 -0.05
CA ALA A 704 35.38 -24.74 -0.01
C ALA A 704 36.38 -24.29 -1.10
N GLU A 705 37.42 -25.08 -1.37
CA GLU A 705 38.44 -24.77 -2.37
C GLU A 705 37.88 -24.89 -3.80
N ALA A 706 36.98 -25.85 -4.03
CA ALA A 706 36.23 -25.96 -5.27
C ALA A 706 35.33 -24.73 -5.51
N GLN A 707 34.65 -24.24 -4.46
CA GLN A 707 33.82 -23.03 -4.55
C GLN A 707 34.65 -21.76 -4.80
N LEU A 708 35.81 -21.60 -4.16
CA LEU A 708 36.71 -20.47 -4.40
C LEU A 708 37.29 -20.50 -5.82
N SER A 709 37.68 -21.69 -6.30
CA SER A 709 38.18 -21.89 -7.67
C SER A 709 37.12 -21.56 -8.73
N ALA A 710 35.87 -21.97 -8.50
CA ALA A 710 34.75 -21.62 -9.37
C ALA A 710 34.49 -20.10 -9.41
N LEU A 711 34.61 -19.40 -8.26
CA LEU A 711 34.44 -17.95 -8.19
C LEU A 711 35.54 -17.20 -8.96
N ILE A 712 36.80 -17.67 -8.86
CA ILE A 712 37.94 -17.12 -9.61
C ILE A 712 37.77 -17.35 -11.12
N ALA A 713 37.28 -18.52 -11.52
CA ALA A 713 36.96 -18.82 -12.93
C ALA A 713 35.84 -17.91 -13.47
N GLN A 714 34.76 -17.70 -12.70
CA GLN A 714 33.67 -16.79 -13.08
C GLN A 714 34.13 -15.33 -13.20
N LEU A 715 34.96 -14.85 -12.28
CA LEU A 715 35.52 -13.50 -12.35
C LEU A 715 36.44 -13.33 -13.58
N SER A 716 37.24 -14.35 -13.89
CA SER A 716 38.12 -14.36 -15.07
C SER A 716 37.32 -14.33 -16.38
N ALA A 717 36.23 -15.09 -16.47
CA ALA A 717 35.32 -15.09 -17.61
C ALA A 717 34.61 -13.73 -17.79
N ALA A 718 34.21 -13.08 -16.69
CA ALA A 718 33.60 -11.74 -16.73
C ALA A 718 34.56 -10.67 -17.25
N LEU A 719 35.83 -10.68 -16.82
CA LEU A 719 36.85 -9.76 -17.38
C LEU A 719 37.13 -10.02 -18.87
N ALA A 720 37.09 -11.28 -19.32
CA ALA A 720 37.29 -11.60 -20.74
C ALA A 720 36.19 -11.02 -21.66
N GLN A 721 34.95 -10.91 -21.18
CA GLN A 721 33.86 -10.29 -21.96
C GLN A 721 34.02 -8.76 -22.08
N LEU A 722 34.62 -8.09 -21.09
CA LEU A 722 34.89 -6.65 -21.10
C LEU A 722 36.03 -6.23 -22.05
N ALA A 723 36.79 -7.18 -22.59
CA ALA A 723 37.92 -6.94 -23.48
C ALA A 723 37.59 -7.01 -24.99
N GLN A 724 36.33 -7.28 -25.36
CA GLN A 724 35.89 -7.37 -26.75
C GLN A 724 35.77 -5.97 -27.40
N PRO A 725 36.43 -5.68 -28.54
CA PRO A 725 36.33 -4.39 -29.21
C PRO A 725 34.97 -4.21 -29.89
N ILE A 726 34.26 -3.14 -29.56
CA ILE A 726 32.92 -2.83 -30.11
C ILE A 726 33.02 -2.55 -31.62
N ARG A 727 32.55 -3.50 -32.44
CA ARG A 727 32.32 -3.27 -33.87
C ARG A 727 30.95 -2.61 -34.08
N VAL A 728 30.96 -1.31 -34.38
CA VAL A 728 29.77 -0.61 -34.84
C VAL A 728 29.56 -0.93 -36.32
N VAL A 729 28.52 -1.70 -36.64
CA VAL A 729 28.02 -1.85 -38.02
C VAL A 729 26.94 -0.80 -38.24
N VAL A 730 27.12 0.04 -39.26
CA VAL A 730 26.11 1.01 -39.69
C VAL A 730 25.55 0.54 -41.02
N ASP A 731 24.27 0.19 -41.04
CA ASP A 731 23.54 -0.03 -42.29
C ASP A 731 23.11 1.34 -42.86
N VAL A 732 23.28 1.54 -44.17
CA VAL A 732 23.15 2.85 -44.83
C VAL A 732 22.37 2.71 -46.13
N GLN A 733 21.04 2.66 -46.01
CA GLN A 733 20.15 2.94 -47.14
C GLN A 733 19.16 4.05 -46.77
N ASN A 734 19.00 5.01 -47.70
CA ASN A 734 18.23 6.27 -47.58
C ASN A 734 18.87 7.33 -46.66
N GLY A 735 19.93 7.98 -47.16
CA GLY A 735 20.69 8.99 -46.42
C GLY A 735 20.10 10.40 -46.42
N ASN A 736 20.33 11.12 -45.32
CA ASN A 736 20.34 12.60 -45.31
C ASN A 736 21.27 13.17 -44.22
N ILE A 737 22.52 12.69 -44.16
CA ILE A 737 23.52 13.07 -43.15
C ILE A 737 24.54 14.07 -43.72
N VAL A 738 24.05 15.16 -44.34
CA VAL A 738 24.90 16.27 -44.83
C VAL A 738 24.66 17.56 -44.02
N ALA A 739 23.42 17.79 -43.56
CA ALA A 739 23.08 18.97 -42.76
C ALA A 739 23.71 18.95 -41.34
N ALA A 740 23.83 17.77 -40.72
CA ALA A 740 24.24 17.65 -39.32
C ALA A 740 25.74 17.96 -39.09
N VAL A 741 26.62 17.51 -40.00
CA VAL A 741 28.08 17.64 -39.86
C VAL A 741 28.52 19.10 -40.05
N ASN A 742 27.96 19.79 -41.04
CA ASN A 742 28.28 21.20 -41.31
C ASN A 742 27.81 22.13 -40.17
N ALA A 743 26.71 21.79 -39.50
CA ALA A 743 26.24 22.53 -38.32
C ALA A 743 27.19 22.41 -37.12
N ALA A 744 27.82 21.24 -36.93
CA ALA A 744 28.79 21.01 -35.84
C ALA A 744 30.08 21.81 -36.05
N ASN A 745 30.72 21.65 -37.23
CA ASN A 745 31.98 22.34 -37.53
C ASN A 745 31.84 23.87 -37.49
N SER A 746 30.71 24.42 -37.93
CA SER A 746 30.45 25.87 -37.91
C SER A 746 30.36 26.47 -36.49
N GLN A 747 29.94 25.69 -35.47
CA GLN A 747 29.96 26.16 -34.09
C GLN A 747 31.35 26.06 -33.44
N GLN A 748 32.16 25.07 -33.85
CA GLN A 748 33.49 24.86 -33.30
C GLN A 748 34.51 25.91 -33.80
N GLN A 749 34.33 26.44 -35.01
CA GLN A 749 35.11 27.55 -35.57
C GLN A 749 34.72 28.95 -35.06
N ARG A 750 33.81 29.06 -34.06
CA ARG A 750 33.45 30.34 -33.41
C ARG A 750 33.85 30.43 -31.93
N ARG A 751 34.86 29.65 -31.53
CA ARG A 751 35.38 29.58 -30.15
C ARG A 751 36.90 29.55 -30.01
N ASN A 752 37.62 29.73 -31.13
CA ASN A 752 39.00 30.20 -31.18
C ASN A 752 38.99 31.57 -31.86
#